data_AF-A0A496B6E7-F1
#
_entry.id   AF-A0A496B6E7-F1
#
_cell.length_a   1.000
_cell.length_b   1.000
_cell.length_c   1.000
_cell.angle_alpha   90.00
_cell.angle_beta   90.00
_cell.angle_gamma   90.00
#
_symmetry.space_group_name_H-M   'P 1'
#
loop_
_entity.id
_entity.type
_entity.pdbx_description
1 polymer ?
#
loop_
_entity_poly.entity_id
_entity_poly.type
_entity_poly.pdbx_seq_one_letter_code
_entity_poly.pdbx_strand_id
1 'polypeptide(L)'
;DAPEQSTLKEQLGRLQGEMQADIPAIHADWFVAQASLPPLYHDLLSLPLTDRELETRLEVDVLRNLQNAPGVRVWRAGTNNSGVSNNNRVIERHTSRYGAYWKSYDFAGSVGTQNIFTHPLSFTHDGGEVIFNLPNGLQAYYVTNASGFRLDDAPINIVSNPAASDPTVRNGLSCFGCHTEGMKTFEDEVRAVIESSATPAYDKEQALRLYVEQSEIDALLQEDTDRYRVALEATGGEFGGIEPISRFHEVFQGTVDAAYAAAVVGLEKETFLAKIRENVGLQNAGLLVLASENGSMKRDTWTLNFTAMIYALDFPEEVESPSQPEQLPGATVHIPDLNLRAVIAEALDKSPNASITVEEMKGLGRLDARNRNIHDLTGIQFATNLNTLHLDRNQISNLSPLTGLIGLRALFLYHNPVSDISPLKGLKNLRDLHLTNTPVFDLSPLAKLTTLRTLYLGDRPTYPNTLSEDLSPLAGLVNLTQLGMHNFNGSDLSPLAGLVNLERFGFDGHAVSDLSPITGLINLKWVRIWGSPVSDLSPFAGLTKLEYLNICGGEISDLKPLTDLTGLKELYFINNEISDVSPLAVLTGLTRLDLENNNIGDISPLAGLIHLTWLNVAVNKISDLSPLDGLRENIKLVWHGNPAFPKGGPKIEGPWLWVVFPDTRLDGSTDLLSEMSEGAVTEAGIATNGATEGKSVGDGVWTAHRLAPTGWRNIGDMLGITYDDSGGVTYGSVSFNSPRQQETTMFVGGNVELKVWLNGVLVYERLRTFHSDDYQDFFPVMLQQGRNTLLVAVELRRGDKNGYFGFEPGTEYTVATPGVGYAFSKTPIHTDDTFTLDISAKEVFDLAGWQFDITFDPAVLEAINVTEGNFLKTDGGTTFFQSGSIDNASGKITGLSAIRLSDPGVSGTGPLLQVRFKAKSAGETELALHNFQFGDITGESFPAGPHQTRIVVEGRLATGDVNRDGQVSVLDLILISRQLGKRVSAGSPVDLNSDGVVSILDLILAAQSLGTTTAPAAPAIEAAGIDPAMIETWIAQARLEDDGSSPFKQGIENLQNLLASLIPEETALFANYPNPFNPETWIPYQLAESADVVLMIYDMNGYLVRRLAVGHQTAGMYRNRSRAMYWDGRNQLGEPVASGLYFYTLTADNFTVTRRMLILK
;
A
#
# COMPACT_ATOMS: atom_id res chain seq x y z
N ASP A 1 -20.45 9.84 -1.09
CA ASP A 1 -21.80 9.32 -0.78
C ASP A 1 -22.12 9.53 0.69
N ALA A 2 -23.18 10.28 0.99
CA ALA A 2 -23.70 10.36 2.36
C ALA A 2 -24.57 9.13 2.62
N PRO A 3 -24.48 8.44 3.78
CA PRO A 3 -25.37 7.34 4.09
C PRO A 3 -26.82 7.85 4.08
N GLU A 4 -27.74 7.08 3.51
CA GLU A 4 -29.16 7.39 3.59
C GLU A 4 -29.55 7.63 5.06
N GLN A 5 -30.36 8.66 5.33
CA GLN A 5 -30.80 9.04 6.67
C GLN A 5 -31.46 7.89 7.47
N SER A 6 -31.84 6.81 6.80
CA SER A 6 -32.33 5.55 7.39
C SER A 6 -31.29 4.85 8.26
N THR A 7 -30.06 4.67 7.76
CA THR A 7 -28.96 4.00 8.49
C THR A 7 -28.52 4.74 9.75
N LEU A 8 -28.43 6.08 9.69
CA LEU A 8 -28.06 6.88 10.86
C LEU A 8 -29.14 6.78 11.95
N LYS A 9 -30.43 6.77 11.57
CA LYS A 9 -31.55 6.67 12.49
C LYS A 9 -31.62 5.29 13.17
N GLU A 10 -31.28 4.23 12.45
CA GLU A 10 -31.19 2.87 12.99
C GLU A 10 -30.02 2.75 13.97
N GLN A 11 -28.85 3.30 13.64
CA GLN A 11 -27.70 3.35 14.53
C GLN A 11 -27.97 4.21 15.79
N LEU A 12 -28.59 5.38 15.63
CA LEU A 12 -29.05 6.21 16.75
C LEU A 12 -30.07 5.47 17.62
N GLY A 13 -31.03 4.76 17.01
CA GLY A 13 -32.03 3.97 17.75
C GLY A 13 -31.40 2.81 18.54
N ARG A 14 -30.36 2.18 17.98
CA ARG A 14 -29.56 1.17 18.69
C ARG A 14 -28.80 1.78 19.87
N LEU A 15 -28.11 2.90 19.67
CA LEU A 15 -27.41 3.63 20.74
C LEU A 15 -28.36 4.10 21.84
N GLN A 16 -29.54 4.61 21.48
CA GLN A 16 -30.59 4.98 22.44
C GLN A 16 -31.06 3.77 23.25
N GLY A 17 -31.23 2.61 22.60
CA GLY A 17 -31.60 1.36 23.25
C GLY A 17 -30.51 0.81 24.18
N GLU A 18 -29.24 0.85 23.73
CA GLU A 18 -28.08 0.41 24.51
C GLU A 18 -27.81 1.32 25.72
N MET A 19 -27.93 2.64 25.54
CA MET A 19 -27.72 3.62 26.61
C MET A 19 -28.97 3.82 27.50
N GLN A 20 -30.12 3.28 27.10
CA GLN A 20 -31.43 3.55 27.71
C GLN A 20 -31.71 5.07 27.87
N ALA A 21 -31.29 5.86 26.88
CA ALA A 21 -31.40 7.32 26.89
C ALA A 21 -32.04 7.82 25.60
N ASP A 22 -32.96 8.78 25.71
CA ASP A 22 -33.62 9.40 24.55
C ASP A 22 -32.65 10.19 23.67
N ILE A 23 -31.54 10.67 24.26
CA ILE A 23 -30.48 11.39 23.56
C ILE A 23 -29.16 10.75 23.96
N PRO A 24 -28.48 10.01 23.06
CA PRO A 24 -27.15 9.50 23.35
C PRO A 24 -26.20 10.69 23.50
N ALA A 25 -25.49 10.74 24.62
CA ALA A 25 -24.54 11.79 24.95
C ALA A 25 -23.13 11.20 25.05
N ILE A 26 -22.14 11.98 24.68
CA ILE A 26 -20.74 11.61 24.79
C ILE A 26 -19.99 12.66 25.61
N HIS A 27 -19.04 12.19 26.41
CA HIS A 27 -18.14 13.04 27.15
C HIS A 27 -17.25 13.82 26.18
N ALA A 28 -17.34 15.15 26.21
CA ALA A 28 -16.62 16.01 25.28
C ALA A 28 -15.10 15.89 25.46
N ASP A 29 -14.62 15.73 26.69
CA ASP A 29 -13.22 15.49 27.03
C ASP A 29 -12.71 14.14 26.49
N TRP A 30 -13.49 13.07 26.63
CA TRP A 30 -13.18 11.78 26.00
C TRP A 30 -13.12 11.92 24.48
N PHE A 31 -14.13 12.57 23.88
CA PHE A 31 -14.22 12.72 22.43
C PHE A 31 -13.00 13.45 21.89
N VAL A 32 -12.62 14.59 22.49
CA VAL A 32 -11.43 15.34 22.08
C VAL A 32 -10.15 14.52 22.24
N ALA A 33 -10.01 13.75 23.32
CA ALA A 33 -8.84 12.92 23.57
C ALA A 33 -8.69 11.71 22.62
N GLN A 34 -9.81 11.21 22.08
CA GLN A 34 -9.83 10.06 21.16
C GLN A 34 -9.91 10.48 19.69
N ALA A 35 -10.56 11.60 19.36
CA ALA A 35 -10.71 12.11 17.99
C ALA A 35 -9.37 12.49 17.35
N SER A 36 -8.35 12.75 18.15
CA SER A 36 -6.98 13.03 17.71
C SER A 36 -6.13 11.76 17.50
N LEU A 37 -6.67 10.58 17.79
CA LEU A 37 -6.01 9.29 17.62
C LEU A 37 -6.70 8.43 16.55
N PRO A 38 -5.94 7.60 15.82
CA PRO A 38 -6.49 6.54 14.99
C PRO A 38 -7.28 5.52 15.83
N PRO A 39 -8.32 4.87 15.25
CA PRO A 39 -8.84 5.08 13.90
C PRO A 39 -9.77 6.30 13.78
N LEU A 40 -10.24 6.87 14.90
CA LEU A 40 -11.28 7.91 14.88
C LEU A 40 -10.82 9.19 14.15
N TYR A 41 -9.55 9.57 14.31
CA TYR A 41 -8.94 10.65 13.53
C TYR A 41 -9.08 10.44 12.01
N HIS A 42 -8.83 9.20 11.57
CA HIS A 42 -8.95 8.83 10.16
C HIS A 42 -10.38 8.88 9.68
N ASP A 43 -11.32 8.40 10.47
CA ASP A 43 -12.73 8.36 10.13
C ASP A 43 -13.32 9.78 10.03
N LEU A 44 -13.00 10.65 10.99
CA LEU A 44 -13.46 12.04 11.04
C LEU A 44 -13.00 12.84 9.82
N LEU A 45 -11.76 12.65 9.40
CA LEU A 45 -11.22 13.28 8.20
C LEU A 45 -11.52 12.48 6.92
N SER A 46 -12.13 11.30 7.05
CA SER A 46 -12.36 10.35 5.97
C SER A 46 -11.09 10.09 5.17
N LEU A 47 -9.95 9.95 5.86
CA LEU A 47 -8.67 9.71 5.22
C LEU A 47 -8.72 8.39 4.44
N PRO A 48 -8.16 8.33 3.22
CA PRO A 48 -8.05 7.09 2.49
C PRO A 48 -7.00 6.16 3.09
N LEU A 49 -6.95 4.91 2.62
CA LEU A 49 -5.97 3.93 3.09
C LEU A 49 -4.57 4.13 2.47
N THR A 50 -4.49 4.77 1.30
CA THR A 50 -3.23 5.03 0.59
C THR A 50 -3.02 6.51 0.31
N ASP A 51 -1.76 6.95 0.37
CA ASP A 51 -1.35 8.31 -0.02
C ASP A 51 -1.69 8.62 -1.48
N ARG A 52 -1.61 7.65 -2.39
CA ARG A 52 -1.99 7.81 -3.80
C ARG A 52 -3.46 8.16 -3.98
N GLU A 53 -4.34 7.58 -3.17
CA GLU A 53 -5.76 7.95 -3.17
C GLU A 53 -5.94 9.36 -2.58
N LEU A 54 -5.17 9.73 -1.56
CA LEU A 54 -5.17 11.09 -1.00
C LEU A 54 -4.69 12.12 -2.04
N GLU A 55 -3.60 11.83 -2.75
CA GLU A 55 -3.04 12.62 -3.84
C GLU A 55 -4.10 12.85 -4.92
N THR A 56 -4.84 11.80 -5.31
CA THR A 56 -5.96 11.90 -6.26
C THR A 56 -7.06 12.84 -5.75
N ARG A 57 -7.47 12.73 -4.48
CA ARG A 57 -8.50 13.59 -3.86
C ARG A 57 -8.06 15.06 -3.76
N LEU A 58 -6.75 15.31 -3.68
CA LEU A 58 -6.16 16.64 -3.58
C LEU A 58 -5.68 17.20 -4.93
N GLU A 59 -5.92 16.47 -6.02
CA GLU A 59 -5.50 16.81 -7.39
C GLU A 59 -3.98 16.98 -7.52
N VAL A 60 -3.22 16.16 -6.80
CA VAL A 60 -1.76 16.09 -6.84
C VAL A 60 -1.35 14.87 -7.68
N ASP A 61 -0.54 15.08 -8.70
CA ASP A 61 0.09 14.01 -9.47
C ASP A 61 1.61 14.09 -9.28
N VAL A 62 2.13 13.33 -8.32
CA VAL A 62 3.53 13.38 -7.90
C VAL A 62 4.46 13.05 -9.08
N LEU A 63 4.18 11.96 -9.80
CA LEU A 63 5.01 11.52 -10.93
C LEU A 63 5.04 12.57 -12.05
N ARG A 64 3.88 13.11 -12.43
CA ARG A 64 3.79 14.13 -13.47
C ARG A 64 4.45 15.44 -13.05
N ASN A 65 4.29 15.85 -11.78
CA ASN A 65 4.91 17.06 -11.25
C ASN A 65 6.44 16.95 -11.28
N LEU A 66 7.01 15.83 -10.83
CA LEU A 66 8.45 15.58 -10.84
C LEU A 66 9.04 15.59 -12.25
N GLN A 67 8.29 15.12 -13.25
CA GLN A 67 8.73 15.12 -14.64
C GLN A 67 8.60 16.49 -15.32
N ASN A 68 7.48 17.18 -15.12
CA ASN A 68 7.08 18.29 -16.01
C ASN A 68 7.03 19.67 -15.35
N ALA A 69 7.09 19.76 -14.01
CA ALA A 69 6.98 21.03 -13.30
C ALA A 69 7.92 21.17 -12.07
N PRO A 70 9.19 20.71 -12.12
CA PRO A 70 10.15 20.97 -11.04
C PRO A 70 10.40 22.48 -10.90
N GLY A 71 10.37 22.97 -9.67
CA GLY A 71 10.50 24.39 -9.35
C GLY A 71 9.24 25.22 -9.60
N VAL A 72 8.13 24.60 -10.05
CA VAL A 72 6.88 25.30 -10.42
C VAL A 72 5.64 24.70 -9.75
N ARG A 73 5.57 23.37 -9.67
CA ARG A 73 4.51 22.65 -8.94
C ARG A 73 5.05 21.63 -7.94
N VAL A 74 6.34 21.31 -8.02
CA VAL A 74 7.06 20.51 -7.03
C VAL A 74 8.41 21.11 -6.72
N TRP A 75 8.75 21.15 -5.45
CA TRP A 75 10.05 21.56 -4.93
C TRP A 75 10.54 20.49 -3.97
N ARG A 76 11.85 20.22 -3.97
CA ARG A 76 12.46 19.17 -3.14
C ARG A 76 13.60 19.75 -2.32
N ALA A 77 13.77 19.22 -1.12
CA ALA A 77 14.93 19.42 -0.27
C ALA A 77 15.35 18.09 0.36
N GLY A 78 16.61 17.96 0.75
CA GLY A 78 17.13 16.79 1.44
C GLY A 78 18.05 17.18 2.58
N THR A 79 17.92 16.48 3.70
CA THR A 79 18.74 16.71 4.90
C THR A 79 19.12 15.38 5.54
N ASN A 80 20.31 15.29 6.13
CA ASN A 80 20.70 14.16 6.98
C ASN A 80 20.43 14.40 8.47
N ASN A 81 19.95 15.59 8.85
CA ASN A 81 19.77 16.01 10.22
C ASN A 81 18.44 16.76 10.41
N SER A 82 17.33 16.01 10.34
CA SER A 82 15.97 16.57 10.46
C SER A 82 15.47 16.77 11.89
N GLY A 83 16.11 16.14 12.89
CA GLY A 83 15.64 16.12 14.28
C GLY A 83 14.40 15.26 14.55
N VAL A 84 13.84 14.61 13.52
CA VAL A 84 12.65 13.73 13.60
C VAL A 84 12.94 12.35 13.00
N SER A 85 13.54 12.30 11.81
CA SER A 85 14.09 11.07 11.21
C SER A 85 15.42 10.72 11.86
N ASN A 86 15.64 9.43 12.09
CA ASN A 86 16.90 8.91 12.62
C ASN A 86 18.03 8.89 11.57
N ASN A 87 17.70 9.04 10.29
CA ASN A 87 18.65 9.02 9.17
C ASN A 87 18.33 10.14 8.15
N ASN A 88 18.76 9.97 6.90
CA ASN A 88 18.42 10.86 5.80
C ASN A 88 16.90 11.09 5.71
N ARG A 89 16.52 12.26 5.19
CA ARG A 89 15.13 12.64 4.89
C ARG A 89 15.10 13.45 3.60
N VAL A 90 14.16 13.13 2.72
CA VAL A 90 13.82 13.94 1.54
C VAL A 90 12.43 14.50 1.75
N ILE A 91 12.23 15.76 1.41
CA ILE A 91 10.97 16.47 1.59
C ILE A 91 10.57 17.10 0.26
N GLU A 92 9.32 16.89 -0.13
CA GLU A 92 8.71 17.44 -1.34
C GLU A 92 7.52 18.33 -0.98
N ARG A 93 7.43 19.48 -1.64
CA ARG A 93 6.27 20.36 -1.59
C ARG A 93 5.57 20.31 -2.93
N HIS A 94 4.30 19.94 -2.95
CA HIS A 94 3.45 20.02 -4.13
C HIS A 94 2.37 21.09 -3.97
N THR A 95 2.00 21.75 -5.07
CA THR A 95 0.77 22.55 -5.12
C THR A 95 -0.43 21.60 -5.12
N SER A 96 -1.39 21.83 -4.22
CA SER A 96 -2.61 21.02 -4.09
C SER A 96 -3.86 21.88 -4.23
N ARG A 97 -5.02 21.23 -4.40
CA ARG A 97 -6.33 21.89 -4.56
C ARG A 97 -6.65 22.94 -3.48
N TYR A 98 -6.22 22.69 -2.24
CA TYR A 98 -6.52 23.56 -1.09
C TYR A 98 -5.29 24.34 -0.57
N GLY A 99 -4.18 24.31 -1.30
CA GLY A 99 -2.94 25.00 -0.93
C GLY A 99 -1.72 24.14 -1.21
N ALA A 100 -1.25 23.45 -0.18
CA ALA A 100 -0.05 22.62 -0.24
C ALA A 100 -0.30 21.16 0.11
N TYR A 101 0.58 20.31 -0.40
CA TYR A 101 0.75 18.91 -0.06
C TYR A 101 2.25 18.67 0.12
N TRP A 102 2.69 18.53 1.36
CA TRP A 102 4.07 18.23 1.72
C TRP A 102 4.19 16.74 1.96
N LYS A 103 5.21 16.10 1.39
CA LYS A 103 5.50 14.67 1.54
C LYS A 103 6.95 14.47 1.92
N SER A 104 7.21 13.75 2.98
CA SER A 104 8.55 13.27 3.31
C SER A 104 8.76 11.83 2.89
N TYR A 105 10.02 11.52 2.65
CA TYR A 105 10.54 10.18 2.50
C TYR A 105 11.60 10.02 3.58
N ASP A 106 11.32 9.16 4.54
CA ASP A 106 12.16 8.90 5.71
C ASP A 106 12.83 7.53 5.55
N PHE A 107 14.07 7.42 6.04
CA PHE A 107 14.96 6.29 5.72
C PHE A 107 15.40 5.55 6.99
N ALA A 108 15.54 4.23 6.91
CA ALA A 108 16.09 3.40 7.98
C ALA A 108 17.63 3.39 8.00
N GLY A 109 18.28 3.93 6.96
CA GLY A 109 19.72 4.10 6.85
C GLY A 109 20.13 5.26 5.92
N SER A 110 21.44 5.46 5.77
CA SER A 110 22.02 6.60 5.01
C SER A 110 23.02 6.18 3.92
N VAL A 111 23.02 4.91 3.51
CA VAL A 111 24.00 4.33 2.57
C VAL A 111 23.33 3.74 1.32
N GLY A 112 24.12 3.43 0.28
CA GLY A 112 23.58 2.83 -0.95
C GLY A 112 22.54 3.72 -1.63
N THR A 113 21.41 3.13 -2.05
CA THR A 113 20.27 3.87 -2.64
C THR A 113 19.51 4.74 -1.62
N GLN A 114 19.84 4.65 -0.33
CA GLN A 114 19.32 5.53 0.73
C GLN A 114 20.22 6.76 0.98
N ASN A 115 21.35 6.87 0.26
CA ASN A 115 22.22 8.04 0.36
C ASN A 115 21.72 9.15 -0.59
N ILE A 116 21.07 10.15 0.00
CA ILE A 116 20.43 11.26 -0.74
C ILE A 116 21.41 12.16 -1.48
N PHE A 117 22.69 12.18 -1.10
CA PHE A 117 23.73 12.98 -1.75
C PHE A 117 24.24 12.34 -3.05
N THR A 118 24.22 11.01 -3.13
CA THR A 118 24.61 10.25 -4.33
C THR A 118 23.41 9.87 -5.19
N HIS A 119 22.22 9.78 -4.60
CA HIS A 119 20.97 9.39 -5.26
C HIS A 119 19.84 10.42 -5.12
N PRO A 120 20.05 11.72 -5.43
CA PRO A 120 19.06 12.78 -5.21
C PRO A 120 17.79 12.64 -6.06
N LEU A 121 17.84 11.90 -7.17
CA LEU A 121 16.71 11.70 -8.08
C LEU A 121 16.08 10.30 -8.01
N SER A 122 16.77 9.31 -7.43
CA SER A 122 16.34 7.90 -7.45
C SER A 122 16.81 7.18 -6.19
N PHE A 123 15.99 7.25 -5.13
CA PHE A 123 16.30 6.70 -3.82
C PHE A 123 15.26 5.66 -3.36
N THR A 124 15.59 4.89 -2.33
CA THR A 124 14.69 3.93 -1.67
C THR A 124 14.42 4.38 -0.24
N HIS A 125 13.17 4.62 0.13
CA HIS A 125 12.77 5.08 1.47
C HIS A 125 11.99 3.99 2.22
N ASP A 126 11.83 4.15 3.54
CA ASP A 126 11.22 3.14 4.42
C ASP A 126 9.88 3.61 5.02
N GLY A 127 9.58 4.90 4.91
CA GLY A 127 8.33 5.50 5.36
C GLY A 127 8.24 6.97 4.97
N GLY A 128 7.26 7.67 5.53
CA GLY A 128 7.06 9.08 5.25
C GLY A 128 5.92 9.70 6.07
N GLU A 129 5.87 11.01 6.05
CA GLU A 129 4.78 11.84 6.54
C GLU A 129 4.25 12.69 5.39
N VAL A 130 2.94 12.93 5.41
CA VAL A 130 2.28 13.88 4.53
C VAL A 130 1.54 14.92 5.38
N ILE A 131 1.77 16.19 5.07
CA ILE A 131 1.09 17.34 5.66
C ILE A 131 0.36 18.08 4.55
N PHE A 132 -0.94 18.27 4.68
CA PHE A 132 -1.75 18.86 3.61
C PHE A 132 -2.83 19.79 4.15
N ASN A 133 -3.28 20.72 3.31
CA ASN A 133 -4.34 21.65 3.68
C ASN A 133 -5.73 21.05 3.45
N LEU A 134 -6.61 21.29 4.42
CA LEU A 134 -8.04 21.04 4.33
C LEU A 134 -8.75 22.23 3.65
N PRO A 135 -10.01 22.07 3.18
CA PRO A 135 -10.76 23.15 2.53
C PRO A 135 -10.93 24.42 3.36
N ASN A 136 -10.84 24.32 4.69
CA ASN A 136 -10.93 25.44 5.63
C ASN A 136 -9.55 26.08 5.95
N GLY A 137 -8.47 25.63 5.31
CA GLY A 137 -7.12 26.14 5.50
C GLY A 137 -6.33 25.52 6.66
N LEU A 138 -6.97 24.72 7.52
CA LEU A 138 -6.26 23.95 8.56
C LEU A 138 -5.36 22.87 7.93
N GLN A 139 -4.40 22.37 8.72
CA GLN A 139 -3.53 21.27 8.33
C GLN A 139 -4.08 19.92 8.83
N ALA A 140 -3.89 18.89 8.01
CA ALA A 140 -4.10 17.50 8.37
C ALA A 140 -2.82 16.71 8.08
N TYR A 141 -2.69 15.58 8.78
CA TYR A 141 -1.49 14.78 8.83
C TYR A 141 -1.78 13.35 8.41
N TYR A 142 -0.78 12.70 7.85
CA TYR A 142 -0.91 11.35 7.35
C TYR A 142 0.46 10.67 7.40
N VAL A 143 0.56 9.54 8.08
CA VAL A 143 1.81 8.77 8.18
C VAL A 143 1.74 7.57 7.25
N THR A 144 2.82 7.28 6.51
CA THR A 144 2.89 6.20 5.53
C THR A 144 4.05 5.25 5.76
N ASN A 145 3.87 3.97 5.43
CA ASN A 145 4.99 3.06 5.17
C ASN A 145 5.62 3.29 3.78
N ALA A 146 6.70 2.56 3.48
CA ALA A 146 7.40 2.64 2.18
C ALA A 146 6.51 2.41 0.94
N SER A 147 5.38 1.71 1.09
CA SER A 147 4.43 1.41 0.01
C SER A 147 3.27 2.41 -0.09
N GLY A 148 3.28 3.47 0.73
CA GLY A 148 2.24 4.51 0.73
C GLY A 148 0.98 4.17 1.51
N PHE A 149 0.95 3.06 2.26
CA PHE A 149 -0.18 2.71 3.13
C PHE A 149 -0.15 3.53 4.41
N ARG A 150 -1.34 4.00 4.82
CA ARG A 150 -1.54 4.74 6.06
C ARG A 150 -1.17 3.90 7.27
N LEU A 151 -0.45 4.49 8.21
CA LEU A 151 -0.16 3.94 9.52
C LEU A 151 -0.87 4.73 10.62
N ASP A 152 -1.19 4.04 11.71
CA ASP A 152 -1.64 4.64 12.95
C ASP A 152 -0.44 5.22 13.71
N ASP A 153 0.60 4.39 13.87
CA ASP A 153 1.85 4.72 14.55
C ASP A 153 3.04 4.52 13.59
N ALA A 154 3.98 5.47 13.58
CA ALA A 154 5.20 5.36 12.81
C ALA A 154 6.23 4.43 13.49
N PRO A 155 7.01 3.63 12.74
CA PRO A 155 8.07 2.82 13.32
C PRO A 155 9.17 3.69 13.97
N ILE A 156 9.41 3.48 15.27
CA ILE A 156 10.32 4.31 16.07
C ILE A 156 11.79 4.29 15.58
N ASN A 157 12.18 3.22 14.89
CA ASN A 157 13.50 3.08 14.29
C ASN A 157 13.68 3.95 13.03
N ILE A 158 12.60 4.47 12.44
CA ILE A 158 12.63 5.36 11.28
C ILE A 158 12.45 6.81 11.73
N VAL A 159 11.38 7.10 12.49
CA VAL A 159 11.09 8.42 13.05
C VAL A 159 10.71 8.32 14.52
N SER A 160 11.13 9.28 15.33
CA SER A 160 10.75 9.35 16.75
C SER A 160 10.55 10.79 17.21
N ASN A 161 9.76 10.98 18.27
CA ASN A 161 9.62 12.27 18.94
C ASN A 161 10.34 12.24 20.30
N PRO A 162 11.67 12.39 20.34
CA PRO A 162 12.45 12.25 21.57
C PRO A 162 12.14 13.34 22.61
N ALA A 163 11.44 14.41 22.23
CA ALA A 163 11.04 15.49 23.14
C ALA A 163 9.74 15.17 23.92
N ALA A 164 9.01 14.12 23.54
CA ALA A 164 7.78 13.70 24.20
C ALA A 164 8.03 12.61 25.26
N SER A 165 7.10 12.47 26.20
CA SER A 165 7.12 11.40 27.21
C SER A 165 6.94 10.00 26.60
N ASP A 166 6.23 9.94 25.46
CA ASP A 166 6.15 8.79 24.57
C ASP A 166 6.82 9.16 23.23
N PRO A 167 7.94 8.50 22.87
CA PRO A 167 8.67 8.82 21.64
C PRO A 167 7.97 8.35 20.36
N THR A 168 6.85 7.64 20.47
CA THR A 168 6.06 7.15 19.33
C THR A 168 5.40 8.31 18.59
N VAL A 169 5.61 8.38 17.27
CA VAL A 169 4.91 9.34 16.40
C VAL A 169 3.58 8.72 15.97
N ARG A 170 2.48 9.18 16.60
CA ARG A 170 1.11 8.77 16.26
C ARG A 170 0.47 9.76 15.33
N ASN A 171 -0.11 9.25 14.25
CA ASN A 171 -0.76 10.06 13.23
C ASN A 171 -1.92 10.86 13.84
N GLY A 172 -1.93 12.19 13.64
CA GLY A 172 -2.82 13.09 14.36
C GLY A 172 -2.17 13.66 15.63
N LEU A 173 -2.30 12.95 16.76
CA LEU A 173 -1.88 13.43 18.09
C LEU A 173 -0.44 13.99 18.13
N SER A 174 0.56 13.20 17.71
CA SER A 174 1.96 13.64 17.76
C SER A 174 2.23 14.76 16.75
N CYS A 175 1.57 14.70 15.59
CA CYS A 175 1.72 15.68 14.52
C CYS A 175 1.20 17.07 14.92
N PHE A 176 0.05 17.16 15.60
CA PHE A 176 -0.47 18.43 16.13
C PHE A 176 0.56 19.09 17.07
N GLY A 177 1.12 18.32 18.00
CA GLY A 177 2.15 18.81 18.92
C GLY A 177 3.41 19.30 18.19
N CYS A 178 3.91 18.53 17.23
CA CYS A 178 5.08 18.92 16.43
C CYS A 178 4.83 20.21 15.64
N HIS A 179 3.64 20.41 15.09
CA HIS A 179 3.30 21.52 14.18
C HIS A 179 2.51 22.67 14.83
N THR A 180 2.65 22.84 16.15
CA THR A 180 2.02 23.93 16.91
C THR A 180 2.37 25.33 16.36
N GLU A 181 3.58 25.47 15.81
CA GLU A 181 4.10 26.70 15.19
C GLU A 181 4.01 26.65 13.65
N GLY A 182 3.19 25.75 13.08
CA GLY A 182 3.07 25.54 11.65
C GLY A 182 4.16 24.64 11.07
N MET A 183 4.63 24.94 9.85
CA MET A 183 5.60 24.10 9.15
C MET A 183 6.98 24.20 9.81
N LYS A 184 7.63 23.06 10.05
CA LYS A 184 9.00 23.03 10.57
C LYS A 184 9.98 23.47 9.49
N THR A 185 10.89 24.37 9.87
CA THR A 185 12.00 24.79 9.01
C THR A 185 13.09 23.72 8.96
N PHE A 186 13.73 23.57 7.80
CA PHE A 186 14.87 22.68 7.59
C PHE A 186 15.80 23.29 6.53
N GLU A 187 17.07 22.90 6.58
CA GLU A 187 18.08 23.30 5.58
C GLU A 187 18.25 22.19 4.54
N ASP A 188 18.24 22.56 3.25
CA ASP A 188 18.63 21.66 2.17
C ASP A 188 20.16 21.54 2.11
N GLU A 189 20.65 20.33 2.30
CA GLU A 189 22.08 20.00 2.23
C GLU A 189 22.45 19.40 0.87
N VAL A 190 21.46 19.01 0.05
CA VAL A 190 21.68 18.26 -1.19
C VAL A 190 22.04 19.17 -2.36
N ARG A 191 21.41 20.35 -2.51
CA ARG A 191 21.70 21.28 -3.63
C ARG A 191 23.17 21.65 -3.73
N ALA A 192 23.82 22.01 -2.63
CA ALA A 192 25.25 22.38 -2.62
C ALA A 192 26.16 21.24 -3.12
N VAL A 193 25.79 19.99 -2.85
CA VAL A 193 26.50 18.80 -3.36
C VAL A 193 26.27 18.62 -4.86
N ILE A 194 25.05 18.85 -5.35
CA ILE A 194 24.74 18.81 -6.79
C ILE A 194 25.54 19.88 -7.54
N GLU A 195 25.58 21.11 -7.02
CA GLU A 195 26.28 22.24 -7.63
C GLU A 195 27.80 22.00 -7.73
N SER A 196 28.40 21.49 -6.66
CA SER A 196 29.84 21.20 -6.58
C SER A 196 30.28 19.99 -7.41
N SER A 197 29.36 19.09 -7.77
CA SER A 197 29.65 17.93 -8.61
C SER A 197 29.80 18.29 -10.09
N ALA A 198 30.99 18.12 -10.66
CA ALA A 198 31.25 18.45 -12.07
C ALA A 198 30.59 17.48 -13.06
N THR A 199 30.54 16.18 -12.73
CA THR A 199 30.00 15.12 -13.58
C THR A 199 29.28 14.05 -12.73
N PRO A 200 28.11 14.35 -12.16
CA PRO A 200 27.37 13.39 -11.34
C PRO A 200 26.83 12.22 -12.18
N ALA A 201 26.54 11.09 -11.53
CA ALA A 201 25.94 9.91 -12.15
C ALA A 201 24.42 10.06 -12.42
N TYR A 202 23.87 11.25 -12.17
CA TYR A 202 22.47 11.62 -12.34
C TYR A 202 22.35 12.90 -13.17
N ASP A 203 21.16 13.18 -13.71
CA ASP A 203 20.91 14.41 -14.47
C ASP A 203 21.00 15.65 -13.56
N LYS A 204 22.12 16.38 -13.67
CA LYS A 204 22.40 17.57 -12.87
C LYS A 204 21.40 18.69 -13.11
N GLU A 205 20.96 18.90 -14.35
CA GLU A 205 20.04 19.99 -14.70
C GLU A 205 18.62 19.68 -14.21
N GLN A 206 18.20 18.42 -14.28
CA GLN A 206 16.95 17.98 -13.67
C GLN A 206 17.00 18.15 -12.15
N ALA A 207 18.10 17.72 -11.51
CA ALA A 207 18.25 17.84 -10.06
C ALA A 207 18.22 19.30 -9.59
N LEU A 208 18.91 20.23 -10.26
CA LEU A 208 18.93 21.65 -9.89
C LEU A 208 17.60 22.39 -10.13
N ARG A 209 16.74 21.89 -11.03
CA ARG A 209 15.37 22.41 -11.19
C ARG A 209 14.45 21.95 -10.05
N LEU A 210 14.75 20.80 -9.44
CA LEU A 210 13.93 20.20 -8.40
C LEU A 210 14.35 20.64 -6.99
N TYR A 211 15.66 20.61 -6.72
CA TYR A 211 16.28 21.12 -5.50
C TYR A 211 16.57 22.61 -5.69
N VAL A 212 15.62 23.48 -5.38
CA VAL A 212 15.72 24.94 -5.60
C VAL A 212 16.58 25.64 -4.54
N GLU A 213 16.82 26.94 -4.70
CA GLU A 213 17.50 27.76 -3.68
C GLU A 213 16.74 27.71 -2.34
N GLN A 214 17.49 27.71 -1.22
CA GLN A 214 16.89 27.65 0.12
C GLN A 214 15.85 28.75 0.35
N SER A 215 16.08 29.95 -0.17
CA SER A 215 15.16 31.08 -0.04
C SER A 215 13.78 30.83 -0.70
N GLU A 216 13.72 29.95 -1.71
CA GLU A 216 12.45 29.55 -2.33
C GLU A 216 11.69 28.55 -1.44
N ILE A 217 12.38 27.55 -0.86
CA ILE A 217 11.80 26.63 0.12
C ILE A 217 11.30 27.39 1.34
N ASP A 218 12.11 28.31 1.89
CA ASP A 218 11.75 29.11 3.06
C ASP A 218 10.50 29.97 2.79
N ALA A 219 10.39 30.56 1.60
CA ALA A 219 9.21 31.32 1.21
C ALA A 219 7.94 30.45 1.16
N LEU A 220 8.05 29.21 0.66
CA LEU A 220 6.93 28.27 0.61
C LEU A 220 6.52 27.79 2.02
N LEU A 221 7.51 27.48 2.88
CA LEU A 221 7.26 27.13 4.28
C LEU A 221 6.56 28.26 5.03
N GLN A 222 7.00 29.51 4.81
CA GLN A 222 6.39 30.69 5.41
C GLN A 222 4.96 30.90 4.89
N GLU A 223 4.73 30.77 3.58
CA GLU A 223 3.39 30.88 2.98
C GLU A 223 2.42 29.85 3.59
N ASP A 224 2.84 28.59 3.66
CA ASP A 224 1.99 27.50 4.14
C ASP A 224 1.79 27.57 5.67
N THR A 225 2.75 28.13 6.41
CA THR A 225 2.63 28.47 7.84
C THR A 225 1.65 29.62 8.08
N ASP A 226 1.72 30.69 7.29
CA ASP A 226 0.79 31.80 7.37
C ASP A 226 -0.65 31.38 7.05
N ARG A 227 -0.82 30.48 6.07
CA ARG A 227 -2.13 29.89 5.75
C ARG A 227 -2.71 29.13 6.94
N TYR A 228 -1.90 28.28 7.57
CA TYR A 228 -2.32 27.53 8.75
C TYR A 228 -2.63 28.45 9.94
N ARG A 229 -1.77 29.45 10.20
CA ARG A 229 -1.97 30.44 11.27
C ARG A 229 -3.31 31.16 11.13
N VAL A 230 -3.61 31.69 9.94
CA VAL A 230 -4.87 32.39 9.68
C VAL A 230 -6.08 31.47 9.88
N ALA A 231 -5.99 30.22 9.44
CA ALA A 231 -7.06 29.24 9.63
C ALA A 231 -7.25 28.86 11.11
N LEU A 232 -6.17 28.69 11.86
CA LEU A 232 -6.20 28.36 13.29
C LEU A 232 -6.75 29.53 14.13
N GLU A 233 -6.32 30.76 13.85
CA GLU A 233 -6.85 31.96 14.51
C GLU A 233 -8.36 32.12 14.24
N ALA A 234 -8.82 31.75 13.05
CA ALA A 234 -10.24 31.77 12.71
C ALA A 234 -11.09 30.75 13.49
N THR A 235 -10.49 29.67 14.02
CA THR A 235 -11.18 28.76 14.95
C THR A 235 -11.14 29.23 16.40
N GLY A 236 -10.49 30.37 16.68
CA GLY A 236 -10.22 30.85 18.04
C GLY A 236 -9.01 30.18 18.69
N GLY A 237 -8.19 29.45 17.93
CA GLY A 237 -6.92 28.90 18.41
C GLY A 237 -5.82 29.95 18.45
N GLU A 238 -4.79 29.71 19.26
CA GLU A 238 -3.62 30.60 19.39
C GLU A 238 -2.40 29.96 18.71
N PHE A 239 -1.83 30.64 17.71
CA PHE A 239 -0.67 30.16 16.98
C PHE A 239 0.62 30.27 17.82
N GLY A 240 1.39 29.18 17.89
CA GLY A 240 2.60 29.11 18.73
C GLY A 240 2.32 29.13 20.24
N GLY A 241 1.05 29.01 20.65
CA GLY A 241 0.64 28.86 22.05
C GLY A 241 0.74 27.42 22.56
N ILE A 242 0.07 27.12 23.68
CA ILE A 242 -0.06 25.74 24.15
C ILE A 242 -0.98 24.99 23.18
N GLU A 243 -0.47 23.92 22.55
CA GLU A 243 -1.26 23.06 21.67
C GLU A 243 -2.36 22.36 22.48
N PRO A 244 -3.64 22.68 22.24
CA PRO A 244 -4.70 22.25 23.15
C PRO A 244 -5.02 20.76 23.02
N ILE A 245 -4.90 20.14 21.84
CA ILE A 245 -5.37 18.77 21.60
C ILE A 245 -4.52 17.75 22.35
N SER A 246 -3.20 17.80 22.18
CA SER A 246 -2.24 16.98 22.91
C SER A 246 -2.32 17.22 24.40
N ARG A 247 -2.48 18.49 24.83
CA ARG A 247 -2.68 18.82 26.24
C ARG A 247 -3.97 18.23 26.81
N PHE A 248 -5.08 18.29 26.07
CA PHE A 248 -6.35 17.68 26.46
C PHE A 248 -6.23 16.17 26.56
N HIS A 249 -5.55 15.54 25.60
CA HIS A 249 -5.26 14.11 25.63
C HIS A 249 -4.46 13.74 26.89
N GLU A 250 -3.36 14.45 27.19
CA GLU A 250 -2.55 14.23 28.39
C GLU A 250 -3.37 14.38 29.68
N VAL A 251 -4.20 15.43 29.77
CA VAL A 251 -5.05 15.69 30.93
C VAL A 251 -6.10 14.58 31.09
N PHE A 252 -6.70 14.13 29.98
CA PHE A 252 -7.68 13.04 30.00
C PHE A 252 -7.05 11.71 30.43
N GLN A 253 -5.88 11.36 29.88
CA GLN A 253 -5.16 10.14 30.25
C GLN A 253 -4.56 10.21 31.68
N GLY A 254 -4.41 11.42 32.21
CA GLY A 254 -3.97 11.68 33.57
C GLY A 254 -4.88 11.09 34.65
N THR A 255 -4.43 11.20 35.90
CA THR A 255 -5.17 10.65 37.05
C THR A 255 -6.52 11.35 37.24
N VAL A 256 -7.50 10.59 37.70
CA VAL A 256 -8.84 11.04 38.05
C VAL A 256 -8.83 11.54 39.49
N ASP A 257 -9.16 12.81 39.70
CA ASP A 257 -9.36 13.39 41.02
C ASP A 257 -10.83 13.29 41.47
N ALA A 258 -11.08 13.64 42.74
CA ALA A 258 -12.41 13.59 43.33
C ALA A 258 -13.44 14.53 42.66
N ALA A 259 -13.00 15.67 42.13
CA ALA A 259 -13.90 16.64 41.51
C ALA A 259 -14.38 16.13 40.15
N TYR A 260 -13.45 15.63 39.34
CA TYR A 260 -13.75 14.99 38.06
C TYR A 260 -14.64 13.76 38.26
N ALA A 261 -14.25 12.88 39.18
CA ALA A 261 -15.00 11.67 39.49
C ALA A 261 -16.47 11.96 39.89
N ALA A 262 -16.67 12.95 40.75
CA ALA A 262 -18.01 13.36 41.18
C ALA A 262 -18.84 13.91 40.00
N ALA A 263 -18.23 14.73 39.14
CA ALA A 263 -18.90 15.29 37.98
C ALA A 263 -19.34 14.22 36.97
N VAL A 264 -18.50 13.22 36.71
CA VAL A 264 -18.82 12.11 35.78
C VAL A 264 -20.02 11.30 36.27
N VAL A 265 -20.16 11.08 37.59
CA VAL A 265 -21.32 10.37 38.16
C VAL A 265 -22.51 11.30 38.46
N GLY A 266 -22.45 12.57 38.05
CA GLY A 266 -23.54 13.53 38.21
C GLY A 266 -23.78 14.00 39.66
N LEU A 267 -22.75 14.04 40.50
CA LEU A 267 -22.84 14.43 41.91
C LEU A 267 -21.94 15.62 42.25
N GLU A 268 -22.36 16.41 43.25
CA GLU A 268 -21.51 17.42 43.87
C GLU A 268 -20.34 16.75 44.62
N LYS A 269 -19.14 17.34 44.54
CA LYS A 269 -17.90 16.75 45.09
C LYS A 269 -18.04 16.25 46.52
N GLU A 270 -18.53 17.08 47.44
CA GLU A 270 -18.66 16.68 48.85
C GLU A 270 -19.75 15.62 49.08
N THR A 271 -20.79 15.61 48.24
CA THR A 271 -21.85 14.59 48.29
C THR A 271 -21.31 13.24 47.81
N PHE A 272 -20.49 13.24 46.76
CA PHE A 272 -19.81 12.06 46.26
C PHE A 272 -18.80 11.51 47.28
N LEU A 273 -17.99 12.38 47.89
CA LEU A 273 -17.05 11.98 48.93
C LEU A 273 -17.74 11.43 50.18
N ALA A 274 -18.89 12.00 50.58
CA ALA A 274 -19.70 11.46 51.67
C ALA A 274 -20.22 10.06 51.32
N LYS A 275 -20.76 9.86 50.11
CA LYS A 275 -21.20 8.54 49.62
C LYS A 275 -20.06 7.52 49.61
N ILE A 276 -18.84 7.89 49.21
CA ILE A 276 -17.68 6.99 49.28
C ILE A 276 -17.38 6.60 50.73
N ARG A 277 -17.44 7.53 51.68
CA ARG A 277 -17.17 7.25 53.10
C ARG A 277 -18.24 6.37 53.74
N GLU A 278 -19.47 6.40 53.24
CA GLU A 278 -20.63 5.70 53.79
C GLU A 278 -20.95 4.37 53.08
N ASN A 279 -20.48 4.19 51.84
CA ASN A 279 -20.79 3.02 51.01
C ASN A 279 -19.58 2.08 50.87
N VAL A 280 -19.70 0.89 51.47
CA VAL A 280 -18.65 -0.14 51.46
C VAL A 280 -18.35 -0.67 50.05
N GLY A 281 -19.35 -0.71 49.16
CA GLY A 281 -19.17 -1.09 47.75
C GLY A 281 -18.24 -0.12 47.00
N LEU A 282 -18.42 1.18 47.21
CA LEU A 282 -17.53 2.21 46.66
C LEU A 282 -16.12 2.15 47.26
N GLN A 283 -16.00 1.82 48.55
CA GLN A 283 -14.70 1.61 49.20
C GLN A 283 -13.96 0.39 48.63
N ASN A 284 -14.68 -0.71 48.40
CA ASN A 284 -14.14 -1.93 47.81
C ASN A 284 -13.71 -1.74 46.35
N ALA A 285 -14.37 -0.84 45.61
CA ALA A 285 -13.94 -0.40 44.29
C ALA A 285 -12.72 0.54 44.32
N GLY A 286 -12.15 0.82 45.51
CA GLY A 286 -10.91 1.58 45.70
C GLY A 286 -11.10 3.10 45.73
N LEU A 287 -12.34 3.62 45.80
CA LEU A 287 -12.60 5.06 45.68
C LEU A 287 -12.21 5.85 46.94
N LEU A 288 -11.95 5.18 48.06
CA LEU A 288 -11.57 5.85 49.31
C LEU A 288 -10.31 6.71 49.15
N VAL A 289 -9.44 6.38 48.19
CA VAL A 289 -8.26 7.19 47.84
C VAL A 289 -8.64 8.64 47.48
N LEU A 290 -9.78 8.85 46.81
CA LEU A 290 -10.27 10.15 46.38
C LEU A 290 -10.72 11.04 47.55
N ALA A 291 -11.02 10.44 48.72
CA ALA A 291 -11.43 11.18 49.91
C ALA A 291 -10.26 11.82 50.69
N SER A 292 -9.02 11.56 50.26
CA SER A 292 -7.82 12.19 50.82
C SER A 292 -7.55 13.58 50.19
N GLU A 293 -6.85 14.45 50.91
CA GLU A 293 -6.68 15.88 50.55
C GLU A 293 -6.06 16.10 49.16
N ASN A 294 -5.23 15.16 48.67
CA ASN A 294 -4.65 15.14 47.32
C ASN A 294 -4.91 13.80 46.59
N GLY A 295 -6.03 13.17 46.92
CA GLY A 295 -6.39 11.85 46.41
C GLY A 295 -6.64 11.84 44.91
N SER A 296 -5.96 10.95 44.19
CA SER A 296 -6.26 10.68 42.78
C SER A 296 -6.11 9.19 42.47
N MET A 297 -6.76 8.76 41.40
CA MET A 297 -6.83 7.39 40.92
C MET A 297 -6.29 7.33 39.48
N LYS A 298 -5.62 6.25 39.09
CA LYS A 298 -5.23 6.07 37.68
C LYS A 298 -6.46 5.89 36.78
N ARG A 299 -6.43 6.47 35.59
CA ARG A 299 -7.56 6.49 34.63
C ARG A 299 -8.05 5.10 34.22
N ASP A 300 -7.14 4.15 34.05
CA ASP A 300 -7.43 2.75 33.75
C ASP A 300 -8.30 2.09 34.83
N THR A 301 -7.93 2.30 36.10
CA THR A 301 -8.60 1.76 37.28
C THR A 301 -9.99 2.36 37.44
N TRP A 302 -10.14 3.67 37.19
CA TRP A 302 -11.43 4.34 37.14
C TRP A 302 -12.35 3.74 36.08
N THR A 303 -11.83 3.56 34.87
CA THR A 303 -12.60 3.06 33.71
C THR A 303 -13.06 1.62 33.91
N LEU A 304 -12.17 0.74 34.39
CA LEU A 304 -12.49 -0.68 34.66
C LEU A 304 -13.58 -0.85 35.73
N ASN A 305 -13.56 -0.01 36.77
CA ASN A 305 -14.48 -0.13 37.89
C ASN A 305 -15.76 0.71 37.73
N PHE A 306 -15.88 1.51 36.67
CA PHE A 306 -16.95 2.49 36.51
C PHE A 306 -18.35 1.89 36.65
N THR A 307 -18.60 0.73 36.03
CA THR A 307 -19.89 0.03 36.11
C THR A 307 -20.23 -0.40 37.54
N ALA A 308 -19.27 -0.98 38.26
CA ALA A 308 -19.46 -1.39 39.66
C ALA A 308 -19.71 -0.19 40.58
N MET A 309 -19.13 0.97 40.26
CA MET A 309 -19.32 2.20 41.02
C MET A 309 -20.70 2.80 40.82
N ILE A 310 -21.20 2.87 39.58
CA ILE A 310 -22.57 3.33 39.29
C ILE A 310 -23.58 2.41 40.01
N TYR A 311 -23.39 1.09 39.90
CA TYR A 311 -24.24 0.13 40.60
C TYR A 311 -24.25 0.36 42.13
N ALA A 312 -23.08 0.55 42.74
CA ALA A 312 -23.00 0.83 44.17
C ALA A 312 -23.61 2.18 44.57
N LEU A 313 -23.61 3.19 43.67
CA LEU A 313 -24.24 4.50 43.92
C LEU A 313 -25.77 4.43 43.88
N ASP A 314 -26.33 3.60 43.00
CA ASP A 314 -27.78 3.43 42.81
C ASP A 314 -28.39 2.45 43.83
N PHE A 315 -27.62 1.47 44.33
CA PHE A 315 -28.09 0.43 45.25
C PHE A 315 -27.25 0.35 46.54
N PRO A 316 -27.38 1.31 47.48
CA PRO A 316 -26.50 1.42 48.65
C PRO A 316 -26.73 0.39 49.77
N GLU A 317 -27.83 -0.37 49.77
CA GLU A 317 -28.19 -1.32 50.84
C GLU A 317 -27.85 -2.80 50.56
N GLU A 318 -27.45 -3.16 49.32
CA GLU A 318 -27.10 -4.55 48.98
C GLU A 318 -25.58 -4.73 48.92
N VAL A 319 -24.98 -4.91 50.09
CA VAL A 319 -23.57 -5.33 50.23
C VAL A 319 -23.53 -6.72 50.86
N GLU A 320 -23.71 -7.75 50.04
CA GLU A 320 -23.03 -9.02 50.23
C GLU A 320 -22.36 -9.41 48.92
N SER A 321 -21.21 -10.07 49.03
CA SER A 321 -20.46 -10.68 47.93
C SER A 321 -21.41 -11.44 46.99
N PRO A 322 -21.16 -11.55 45.67
CA PRO A 322 -22.04 -12.30 44.78
C PRO A 322 -21.94 -13.79 45.11
N SER A 323 -22.70 -14.22 46.10
CA SER A 323 -23.23 -15.56 46.17
C SER A 323 -24.29 -15.66 45.09
N GLN A 324 -24.22 -16.76 44.32
CA GLN A 324 -25.08 -16.99 43.17
C GLN A 324 -26.55 -16.74 43.53
N PRO A 325 -27.31 -15.96 42.74
CA PRO A 325 -28.74 -15.82 42.99
C PRO A 325 -29.39 -17.20 42.91
N GLU A 326 -30.14 -17.58 43.95
CA GLU A 326 -31.02 -18.75 43.92
C GLU A 326 -31.97 -18.60 42.73
N GLN A 327 -31.76 -19.46 41.73
CA GLN A 327 -32.40 -19.40 40.42
C GLN A 327 -33.85 -19.90 40.47
N LEU A 328 -34.76 -19.10 39.92
CA LEU A 328 -36.09 -19.55 39.53
C LEU A 328 -35.96 -20.64 38.43
N PRO A 329 -36.57 -21.81 38.59
CA PRO A 329 -36.58 -22.85 37.55
C PRO A 329 -37.14 -22.29 36.23
N GLY A 330 -36.37 -22.40 35.15
CA GLY A 330 -36.77 -21.92 33.81
C GLY A 330 -36.31 -20.49 33.46
N ALA A 331 -35.47 -19.85 34.27
CA ALA A 331 -34.86 -18.56 33.93
C ALA A 331 -34.01 -18.66 32.64
N THR A 332 -34.19 -17.69 31.74
CA THR A 332 -33.42 -17.59 30.50
C THR A 332 -32.07 -16.94 30.77
N VAL A 333 -31.00 -17.49 30.17
CA VAL A 333 -29.64 -16.97 30.29
C VAL A 333 -29.43 -15.86 29.28
N HIS A 334 -28.91 -14.72 29.76
CA HIS A 334 -28.47 -13.64 28.90
C HIS A 334 -27.08 -13.97 28.31
N ILE A 335 -27.01 -14.03 26.97
CA ILE A 335 -25.79 -14.29 26.20
C ILE A 335 -25.73 -13.18 25.13
N PRO A 336 -25.04 -12.06 25.40
CA PRO A 336 -25.03 -10.89 24.52
C PRO A 336 -24.24 -11.12 23.23
N ASP A 337 -23.19 -11.94 23.28
CA ASP A 337 -22.43 -12.33 22.10
C ASP A 337 -23.23 -13.32 21.25
N LEU A 338 -23.64 -12.89 20.06
CA LEU A 338 -24.46 -13.69 19.15
C LEU A 338 -23.74 -14.95 18.65
N ASN A 339 -22.41 -14.90 18.52
CA ASN A 339 -21.61 -16.04 18.07
C ASN A 339 -21.49 -17.08 19.18
N LEU A 340 -21.25 -16.64 20.42
CA LEU A 340 -21.26 -17.51 21.59
C LEU A 340 -22.64 -18.14 21.78
N ARG A 341 -23.70 -17.34 21.67
CA ARG A 341 -25.09 -17.82 21.76
C ARG A 341 -25.39 -18.88 20.70
N ALA A 342 -24.99 -18.65 19.46
CA ALA A 342 -25.19 -19.59 18.37
C ALA A 342 -24.48 -20.93 18.63
N VAL A 343 -23.24 -20.89 19.10
CA VAL A 343 -22.45 -22.09 19.43
C VAL A 343 -23.05 -22.85 20.62
N ILE A 344 -23.53 -22.13 21.64
CA ILE A 344 -24.22 -22.74 22.78
C ILE A 344 -25.55 -23.38 22.32
N ALA A 345 -26.33 -22.70 21.48
CA ALA A 345 -27.56 -23.25 20.93
C ALA A 345 -27.29 -24.51 20.10
N GLU A 346 -26.26 -24.50 19.25
CA GLU A 346 -25.79 -25.66 18.47
C GLU A 346 -25.42 -26.83 19.39
N ALA A 347 -24.66 -26.58 20.45
CA ALA A 347 -24.26 -27.60 21.43
C ALA A 347 -25.44 -28.18 22.24
N LEU A 348 -26.58 -27.50 22.26
CA LEU A 348 -27.82 -27.91 22.92
C LEU A 348 -28.87 -28.47 21.93
N ASP A 349 -28.52 -28.65 20.66
CA ASP A 349 -29.43 -29.04 19.57
C ASP A 349 -30.64 -28.10 19.41
N LYS A 350 -30.41 -26.78 19.54
CA LYS A 350 -31.43 -25.72 19.43
C LYS A 350 -31.15 -24.79 18.26
N SER A 351 -32.20 -24.16 17.74
CA SER A 351 -32.05 -23.07 16.77
C SER A 351 -31.30 -21.88 17.40
N PRO A 352 -30.49 -21.11 16.64
CA PRO A 352 -29.65 -20.02 17.17
C PRO A 352 -30.40 -18.96 18.00
N ASN A 353 -31.68 -18.73 17.70
CA ASN A 353 -32.52 -17.74 18.36
C ASN A 353 -33.41 -18.31 19.47
N ALA A 354 -33.32 -19.61 19.76
CA ALA A 354 -34.09 -20.21 20.85
C ALA A 354 -33.66 -19.60 22.20
N SER A 355 -34.60 -19.54 23.15
CA SER A 355 -34.29 -19.21 24.54
C SER A 355 -33.47 -20.34 25.16
N ILE A 356 -32.34 -20.01 25.77
CA ILE A 356 -31.47 -20.96 26.48
C ILE A 356 -31.71 -20.77 27.98
N THR A 357 -32.07 -21.83 28.70
CA THR A 357 -32.32 -21.76 30.15
C THR A 357 -31.08 -22.12 30.95
N VAL A 358 -31.07 -21.76 32.24
CA VAL A 358 -29.96 -22.11 33.12
C VAL A 358 -29.81 -23.63 33.28
N GLU A 359 -30.90 -24.38 33.39
CA GLU A 359 -30.88 -25.84 33.43
C GLU A 359 -30.25 -26.45 32.17
N GLU A 360 -30.53 -25.89 30.99
CA GLU A 360 -29.91 -26.32 29.74
C GLU A 360 -28.40 -26.03 29.73
N MET A 361 -27.98 -24.86 30.23
CA MET A 361 -26.55 -24.54 30.37
C MET A 361 -25.81 -25.53 31.27
N LYS A 362 -26.43 -26.00 32.36
CA LYS A 362 -25.88 -27.06 33.22
C LYS A 362 -25.70 -28.39 32.47
N GLY A 363 -26.37 -28.60 31.34
CA GLY A 363 -26.20 -29.78 30.48
C GLY A 363 -24.89 -29.80 29.69
N LEU A 364 -24.21 -28.65 29.54
CA LEU A 364 -22.98 -28.54 28.76
C LEU A 364 -21.79 -29.15 29.50
N GLY A 365 -21.32 -30.31 29.02
CA GLY A 365 -20.07 -30.93 29.48
C GLY A 365 -18.84 -30.47 28.68
N ARG A 366 -19.02 -30.18 27.39
CA ARG A 366 -17.96 -29.69 26.50
C ARG A 366 -18.53 -28.64 25.56
N LEU A 367 -17.75 -27.61 25.26
CA LEU A 367 -18.10 -26.59 24.26
C LEU A 367 -16.90 -26.37 23.33
N ASP A 368 -17.16 -26.41 22.02
CA ASP A 368 -16.17 -26.13 20.98
C ASP A 368 -16.58 -24.88 20.21
N ALA A 369 -15.88 -23.78 20.47
CA ALA A 369 -16.20 -22.47 19.94
C ALA A 369 -14.99 -21.84 19.21
N ARG A 370 -14.14 -22.68 18.60
CA ARG A 370 -12.94 -22.22 17.88
C ARG A 370 -13.30 -21.46 16.61
N ASN A 371 -12.60 -20.35 16.34
CA ASN A 371 -12.75 -19.57 15.11
C ASN A 371 -14.20 -19.09 14.86
N ARG A 372 -14.84 -18.56 15.91
CA ARG A 372 -16.24 -18.11 15.87
C ARG A 372 -16.40 -16.60 16.02
N ASN A 373 -15.30 -15.85 16.06
CA ASN A 373 -15.29 -14.40 16.25
C ASN A 373 -16.03 -13.95 17.53
N ILE A 374 -15.85 -14.71 18.61
CA ILE A 374 -16.44 -14.43 19.94
C ILE A 374 -15.60 -13.36 20.64
N HIS A 375 -16.25 -12.39 21.26
CA HIS A 375 -15.61 -11.31 22.02
C HIS A 375 -15.97 -11.37 23.51
N ASP A 376 -17.21 -11.75 23.82
CA ASP A 376 -17.74 -11.73 25.19
C ASP A 376 -18.19 -13.14 25.61
N LEU A 377 -17.69 -13.58 26.77
CA LEU A 377 -18.01 -14.87 27.38
C LEU A 377 -19.24 -14.83 28.30
N THR A 378 -19.91 -13.68 28.44
CA THR A 378 -21.09 -13.52 29.29
C THR A 378 -22.17 -14.56 28.93
N GLY A 379 -22.65 -15.25 29.96
CA GLY A 379 -23.57 -16.37 29.88
C GLY A 379 -22.90 -17.72 30.13
N ILE A 380 -21.59 -17.88 29.87
CA ILE A 380 -20.89 -19.15 30.08
C ILE A 380 -20.80 -19.54 31.57
N GLN A 381 -20.89 -18.58 32.49
CA GLN A 381 -20.83 -18.82 33.94
C GLN A 381 -21.91 -19.78 34.45
N PHE A 382 -22.99 -19.96 33.68
CA PHE A 382 -24.08 -20.88 34.01
C PHE A 382 -23.82 -22.33 33.58
N ALA A 383 -22.79 -22.59 32.76
CA ALA A 383 -22.39 -23.93 32.32
C ALA A 383 -21.55 -24.66 33.38
N THR A 384 -22.09 -24.84 34.59
CA THR A 384 -21.31 -25.28 35.76
C THR A 384 -20.74 -26.71 35.66
N ASN A 385 -21.26 -27.54 34.75
CA ASN A 385 -20.75 -28.90 34.50
C ASN A 385 -19.70 -28.96 33.36
N LEU A 386 -19.32 -27.81 32.80
CA LEU A 386 -18.36 -27.72 31.72
C LEU A 386 -17.00 -28.23 32.17
N ASN A 387 -16.49 -29.24 31.48
CA ASN A 387 -15.20 -29.86 31.74
C ASN A 387 -14.15 -29.50 30.68
N THR A 388 -14.58 -29.19 29.46
CA THR A 388 -13.68 -28.86 28.34
C THR A 388 -14.22 -27.68 27.55
N LEU A 389 -13.40 -26.65 27.35
CA LEU A 389 -13.78 -25.43 26.66
C LEU A 389 -12.71 -25.06 25.63
N HIS A 390 -13.07 -25.11 24.34
CA HIS A 390 -12.21 -24.67 23.24
C HIS A 390 -12.67 -23.29 22.77
N LEU A 391 -11.80 -22.28 22.91
CA LEU A 391 -12.05 -20.88 22.58
C LEU A 391 -10.98 -20.31 21.64
N ASP A 392 -10.20 -21.18 20.98
CA ASP A 392 -9.08 -20.77 20.15
C ASP A 392 -9.51 -19.88 18.97
N ARG A 393 -8.66 -18.90 18.62
CA ARG A 393 -8.84 -17.98 17.49
C ARG A 393 -10.15 -17.20 17.57
N ASN A 394 -10.33 -16.48 18.66
CA ASN A 394 -11.43 -15.55 18.87
C ASN A 394 -10.85 -14.17 19.27
N GLN A 395 -11.69 -13.28 19.78
CA GLN A 395 -11.34 -11.92 20.19
C GLN A 395 -11.64 -11.70 21.68
N ILE A 396 -11.44 -12.75 22.49
CA ILE A 396 -11.76 -12.75 23.92
C ILE A 396 -10.63 -12.08 24.69
N SER A 397 -10.95 -11.04 25.46
CA SER A 397 -10.01 -10.40 26.39
C SER A 397 -10.36 -10.63 27.86
N ASN A 398 -11.65 -10.83 28.16
CA ASN A 398 -12.16 -10.94 29.53
C ASN A 398 -12.54 -12.38 29.91
N LEU A 399 -11.81 -12.96 30.86
CA LEU A 399 -12.06 -14.32 31.38
C LEU A 399 -12.93 -14.37 32.65
N SER A 400 -13.41 -13.23 33.15
CA SER A 400 -14.20 -13.16 34.41
C SER A 400 -15.39 -14.13 34.45
N PRO A 401 -16.14 -14.37 33.34
CA PRO A 401 -17.23 -15.35 33.32
C PRO A 401 -16.80 -16.80 33.63
N LEU A 402 -15.50 -17.13 33.57
CA LEU A 402 -14.98 -18.47 33.86
C LEU A 402 -14.72 -18.73 35.35
N THR A 403 -14.69 -17.69 36.19
CA THR A 403 -14.24 -17.78 37.61
C THR A 403 -14.92 -18.89 38.41
N GLY A 404 -16.22 -19.13 38.16
CA GLY A 404 -17.04 -20.11 38.87
C GLY A 404 -17.03 -21.53 38.30
N LEU A 405 -16.37 -21.77 37.15
CA LEU A 405 -16.40 -23.05 36.44
C LEU A 405 -15.40 -24.06 37.02
N ILE A 406 -15.49 -24.32 38.33
CA ILE A 406 -14.54 -25.15 39.08
C ILE A 406 -14.42 -26.60 38.58
N GLY A 407 -15.38 -27.07 37.77
CA GLY A 407 -15.36 -28.37 37.11
C GLY A 407 -14.45 -28.44 35.87
N LEU A 408 -13.96 -27.31 35.37
CA LEU A 408 -13.18 -27.22 34.15
C LEU A 408 -11.84 -27.95 34.28
N ARG A 409 -11.54 -28.78 33.30
CA ARG A 409 -10.33 -29.61 33.23
C ARG A 409 -9.44 -29.22 32.06
N ALA A 410 -10.01 -28.74 30.96
CA ALA A 410 -9.26 -28.34 29.79
C ALA A 410 -9.77 -27.00 29.25
N LEU A 411 -8.88 -26.03 29.09
CA LEU A 411 -9.16 -24.69 28.60
C LEU A 411 -8.15 -24.34 27.50
N PHE A 412 -8.68 -24.09 26.29
CA PHE A 412 -7.88 -23.71 25.13
C PHE A 412 -8.24 -22.31 24.69
N LEU A 413 -7.28 -21.39 24.79
CA LEU A 413 -7.45 -19.95 24.53
C LEU A 413 -6.46 -19.47 23.47
N TYR A 414 -5.89 -20.38 22.66
CA TYR A 414 -4.88 -20.04 21.68
C TYR A 414 -5.34 -18.89 20.79
N HIS A 415 -4.50 -17.86 20.61
CA HIS A 415 -4.80 -16.72 19.74
C HIS A 415 -6.05 -15.93 20.18
N ASN A 416 -5.97 -15.31 21.35
CA ASN A 416 -6.95 -14.38 21.90
C ASN A 416 -6.24 -13.21 22.62
N PRO A 417 -6.81 -12.00 22.65
CA PRO A 417 -6.24 -10.85 23.36
C PRO A 417 -6.41 -10.93 24.91
N VAL A 418 -6.18 -12.10 25.51
CA VAL A 418 -6.23 -12.30 26.97
C VAL A 418 -4.92 -11.86 27.60
N SER A 419 -4.95 -10.86 28.48
CA SER A 419 -3.80 -10.46 29.30
C SER A 419 -3.95 -10.81 30.78
N ASP A 420 -5.17 -10.74 31.31
CA ASP A 420 -5.47 -11.07 32.71
C ASP A 420 -6.01 -12.50 32.86
N ILE A 421 -5.19 -13.36 33.48
CA ILE A 421 -5.55 -14.74 33.84
C ILE A 421 -5.91 -14.92 35.33
N SER A 422 -6.08 -13.82 36.08
CA SER A 422 -6.53 -13.86 37.48
C SER A 422 -7.83 -14.66 37.70
N PRO A 423 -8.81 -14.69 36.77
CA PRO A 423 -10.01 -15.53 36.90
C PRO A 423 -9.72 -17.03 36.98
N LEU A 424 -8.57 -17.49 36.48
CA LEU A 424 -8.21 -18.92 36.45
C LEU A 424 -7.71 -19.45 37.80
N LYS A 425 -7.33 -18.57 38.74
CA LYS A 425 -6.73 -18.93 40.04
C LYS A 425 -7.54 -19.93 40.86
N GLY A 426 -8.87 -19.92 40.69
CA GLY A 426 -9.82 -20.80 41.38
C GLY A 426 -10.04 -22.17 40.73
N LEU A 427 -9.59 -22.38 39.48
CA LEU A 427 -9.91 -23.55 38.66
C LEU A 427 -8.98 -24.73 38.97
N LYS A 428 -8.97 -25.16 40.23
CA LYS A 428 -8.04 -26.17 40.78
C LYS A 428 -8.15 -27.58 40.17
N ASN A 429 -9.09 -27.81 39.26
CA ASN A 429 -9.23 -29.08 38.53
C ASN A 429 -8.62 -29.04 37.12
N LEU A 430 -8.08 -27.89 36.71
CA LEU A 430 -7.49 -27.68 35.40
C LEU A 430 -6.27 -28.59 35.20
N ARG A 431 -6.25 -29.30 34.08
CA ARG A 431 -5.22 -30.25 33.68
C ARG A 431 -4.52 -29.78 32.40
N ASP A 432 -5.28 -29.22 31.47
CA ASP A 432 -4.76 -28.75 30.19
C ASP A 432 -5.09 -27.26 30.02
N LEU A 433 -4.05 -26.43 29.87
CA LEU A 433 -4.18 -25.00 29.68
C LEU A 433 -3.31 -24.54 28.51
N HIS A 434 -3.95 -23.98 27.49
CA HIS A 434 -3.27 -23.43 26.32
C HIS A 434 -3.52 -21.93 26.23
N LEU A 435 -2.46 -21.14 26.39
CA LEU A 435 -2.44 -19.67 26.38
C LEU A 435 -1.44 -19.13 25.33
N THR A 436 -1.04 -19.94 24.35
CA THR A 436 -0.13 -19.47 23.30
C THR A 436 -0.80 -18.40 22.44
N ASN A 437 -0.05 -17.37 22.05
CA ASN A 437 -0.54 -16.15 21.40
C ASN A 437 -1.62 -15.46 22.24
N THR A 438 -1.33 -15.24 23.52
CA THR A 438 -2.12 -14.40 24.41
C THR A 438 -1.16 -13.48 25.17
N PRO A 439 -1.46 -12.17 25.32
CA PRO A 439 -0.56 -11.20 25.96
C PRO A 439 -0.44 -11.36 27.48
N VAL A 440 -0.19 -12.58 27.97
CA VAL A 440 -0.14 -12.93 29.39
C VAL A 440 1.26 -12.75 29.96
N PHE A 441 1.40 -11.73 30.81
CA PHE A 441 2.66 -11.42 31.49
C PHE A 441 2.75 -11.96 32.93
N ASP A 442 1.65 -12.02 33.68
CA ASP A 442 1.66 -12.49 35.08
C ASP A 442 1.21 -13.96 35.20
N LEU A 443 2.15 -14.84 35.55
CA LEU A 443 1.90 -16.27 35.77
C LEU A 443 1.49 -16.61 37.21
N SER A 444 1.48 -15.63 38.14
CA SER A 444 1.14 -15.84 39.55
C SER A 444 -0.21 -16.54 39.80
N PRO A 445 -1.26 -16.34 38.97
CA PRO A 445 -2.53 -17.07 39.13
C PRO A 445 -2.41 -18.59 38.94
N LEU A 446 -1.37 -19.06 38.24
CA LEU A 446 -1.15 -20.48 37.96
C LEU A 446 -0.51 -21.23 39.13
N ALA A 447 0.14 -20.54 40.08
CA ALA A 447 1.03 -21.13 41.09
C ALA A 447 0.40 -22.23 41.96
N LYS A 448 -0.94 -22.25 42.09
CA LYS A 448 -1.69 -23.22 42.90
C LYS A 448 -2.50 -24.23 42.07
N LEU A 449 -2.38 -24.22 40.74
CA LEU A 449 -3.05 -25.14 39.83
C LEU A 449 -2.26 -26.45 39.69
N THR A 450 -1.96 -27.10 40.82
CA THR A 450 -1.06 -28.25 40.90
C THR A 450 -1.58 -29.50 40.20
N THR A 451 -2.81 -29.48 39.68
CA THR A 451 -3.39 -30.54 38.83
C THR A 451 -3.00 -30.43 37.36
N LEU A 452 -2.35 -29.34 36.95
CA LEU A 452 -1.90 -29.14 35.58
C LEU A 452 -0.96 -30.26 35.14
N ARG A 453 -1.20 -30.73 33.91
CA ARG A 453 -0.45 -31.77 33.20
C ARG A 453 0.12 -31.24 31.88
N THR A 454 -0.59 -30.30 31.25
CA THR A 454 -0.23 -29.68 29.98
C THR A 454 -0.35 -28.18 30.13
N LEU A 455 0.73 -27.47 29.82
CA LEU A 455 0.78 -26.01 29.82
C LEU A 455 1.51 -25.50 28.58
N TYR A 456 0.83 -24.68 27.78
CA TYR A 456 1.41 -23.98 26.64
C TYR A 456 1.25 -22.47 26.83
N LEU A 457 2.36 -21.74 26.74
CA LEU A 457 2.46 -20.30 26.98
C LEU A 457 3.20 -19.60 25.84
N GLY A 458 3.14 -18.26 25.83
CA GLY A 458 4.00 -17.40 25.03
C GLY A 458 3.49 -17.10 23.62
N ASP A 459 4.28 -16.37 22.83
CA ASP A 459 3.83 -15.75 21.58
C ASP A 459 4.56 -16.29 20.35
N ARG A 460 4.01 -16.01 19.16
CA ARG A 460 4.76 -16.17 17.91
C ARG A 460 5.87 -15.11 17.80
N PRO A 461 6.98 -15.40 17.08
CA PRO A 461 8.13 -14.50 16.96
C PRO A 461 7.82 -13.09 16.40
N THR A 462 6.70 -12.93 15.69
CA THR A 462 6.29 -11.68 15.05
C THR A 462 5.50 -10.74 15.97
N TYR A 463 5.20 -11.16 17.19
CA TYR A 463 4.51 -10.34 18.20
C TYR A 463 5.53 -9.79 19.21
N PRO A 464 5.29 -8.58 19.77
CA PRO A 464 6.11 -8.09 20.87
C PRO A 464 6.09 -9.12 22.00
N ASN A 465 7.25 -9.37 22.59
CA ASN A 465 7.40 -10.40 23.61
C ASN A 465 6.57 -10.05 24.84
N THR A 466 5.55 -10.85 25.16
CA THR A 466 4.69 -10.60 26.32
C THR A 466 4.82 -11.65 27.42
N LEU A 467 5.55 -12.74 27.19
CA LEU A 467 5.68 -13.81 28.18
C LEU A 467 6.54 -13.36 29.35
N SER A 468 6.10 -13.67 30.57
CA SER A 468 6.88 -13.46 31.79
C SER A 468 8.27 -14.08 31.70
N GLU A 469 9.30 -13.31 32.06
CA GLU A 469 10.64 -13.86 32.31
C GLU A 469 10.70 -14.66 33.63
N ASP A 470 9.76 -14.42 34.56
CA ASP A 470 9.69 -15.09 35.85
C ASP A 470 8.89 -16.41 35.78
N LEU A 471 9.61 -17.53 35.83
CA LEU A 471 9.04 -18.88 35.88
C LEU A 471 8.78 -19.39 37.31
N SER A 472 9.05 -18.59 38.35
CA SER A 472 8.85 -19.00 39.75
C SER A 472 7.44 -19.51 40.06
N PRO A 473 6.34 -19.01 39.45
CA PRO A 473 5.01 -19.57 39.65
C PRO A 473 4.86 -21.03 39.18
N LEU A 474 5.72 -21.51 38.28
CA LEU A 474 5.64 -22.86 37.74
C LEU A 474 6.31 -23.92 38.63
N ALA A 475 7.17 -23.53 39.58
CA ALA A 475 7.98 -24.45 40.38
C ALA A 475 7.15 -25.48 41.18
N GLY A 476 5.92 -25.13 41.57
CA GLY A 476 5.01 -26.01 42.30
C GLY A 476 4.19 -26.97 41.44
N LEU A 477 4.25 -26.87 40.11
CA LEU A 477 3.40 -27.62 39.18
C LEU A 477 3.96 -29.00 38.86
N VAL A 478 4.34 -29.75 39.89
CA VAL A 478 5.09 -31.02 39.80
C VAL A 478 4.39 -32.15 39.04
N ASN A 479 3.10 -31.99 38.70
CA ASN A 479 2.33 -32.94 37.89
C ASN A 479 2.38 -32.63 36.38
N LEU A 480 3.08 -31.57 35.96
CA LEU A 480 3.28 -31.26 34.56
C LEU A 480 4.01 -32.42 33.86
N THR A 481 3.42 -32.81 32.73
CA THR A 481 3.95 -33.81 31.79
C THR A 481 4.36 -33.17 30.47
N GLN A 482 3.78 -32.01 30.14
CA GLN A 482 4.05 -31.26 28.92
C GLN A 482 4.11 -29.77 29.25
N LEU A 483 5.22 -29.14 28.86
CA LEU A 483 5.43 -27.69 28.96
C LEU A 483 5.99 -27.15 27.64
N GLY A 484 5.28 -26.20 27.04
CA GLY A 484 5.73 -25.45 25.87
C GLY A 484 5.72 -23.95 26.15
N MET A 485 6.82 -23.26 25.84
CA MET A 485 6.95 -21.81 26.04
C MET A 485 7.47 -21.16 24.75
N HIS A 486 6.62 -20.40 24.07
CA HIS A 486 6.99 -19.73 22.83
C HIS A 486 7.51 -18.30 23.09
N ASN A 487 8.53 -17.88 22.36
CA ASN A 487 9.18 -16.57 22.50
C ASN A 487 9.58 -16.21 23.95
N PHE A 488 10.16 -17.14 24.70
CA PHE A 488 10.59 -16.90 26.08
C PHE A 488 11.89 -16.07 26.12
N ASN A 489 11.86 -14.88 26.74
CA ASN A 489 13.05 -14.03 26.89
C ASN A 489 13.83 -14.23 28.19
N GLY A 490 13.29 -15.00 29.14
CA GLY A 490 14.00 -15.27 30.38
C GLY A 490 15.22 -16.17 30.14
N SER A 491 16.21 -16.08 31.02
CA SER A 491 17.42 -16.91 30.97
C SER A 491 17.42 -18.01 32.05
N ASP A 492 16.59 -17.89 33.08
CA ASP A 492 16.60 -18.78 34.25
C ASP A 492 15.55 -19.90 34.14
N LEU A 493 16.02 -21.15 33.99
CA LEU A 493 15.19 -22.35 34.03
C LEU A 493 15.18 -23.05 35.41
N SER A 494 15.85 -22.50 36.43
CA SER A 494 15.92 -23.10 37.76
C SER A 494 14.57 -23.43 38.40
N PRO A 495 13.47 -22.67 38.19
CA PRO A 495 12.15 -23.05 38.70
C PRO A 495 11.64 -24.39 38.16
N LEU A 496 12.14 -24.85 37.01
CA LEU A 496 11.67 -26.08 36.35
C LEU A 496 12.35 -27.35 36.87
N ALA A 497 13.44 -27.25 37.66
CA ALA A 497 14.25 -28.39 38.08
C ALA A 497 13.47 -29.46 38.86
N GLY A 498 12.37 -29.08 39.53
CA GLY A 498 11.50 -29.98 40.30
C GLY A 498 10.43 -30.70 39.47
N LEU A 499 10.27 -30.41 38.19
CA LEU A 499 9.17 -30.91 37.35
C LEU A 499 9.46 -32.31 36.78
N VAL A 500 9.86 -33.25 37.64
CA VAL A 500 10.40 -34.57 37.29
C VAL A 500 9.45 -35.48 36.49
N ASN A 501 8.17 -35.12 36.37
CA ASN A 501 7.18 -35.84 35.56
C ASN A 501 7.10 -35.35 34.10
N LEU A 502 7.88 -34.33 33.72
CA LEU A 502 7.92 -33.85 32.35
C LEU A 502 8.35 -34.95 31.38
N GLU A 503 7.52 -35.18 30.37
CA GLU A 503 7.80 -36.06 29.25
C GLU A 503 8.05 -35.27 27.96
N ARG A 504 7.44 -34.08 27.83
CA ARG A 504 7.64 -33.16 26.71
C ARG A 504 7.99 -31.78 27.22
N PHE A 505 9.10 -31.24 26.74
CA PHE A 505 9.55 -29.91 27.09
C PHE A 505 9.97 -29.18 25.82
N GLY A 506 9.56 -27.93 25.67
CA GLY A 506 10.14 -27.12 24.63
C GLY A 506 9.96 -25.65 24.84
N PHE A 507 10.88 -24.90 24.26
CA PHE A 507 10.77 -23.46 24.18
C PHE A 507 11.46 -22.92 22.94
N ASP A 508 11.05 -21.73 22.51
CA ASP A 508 11.81 -20.91 21.57
C ASP A 508 12.09 -19.57 22.25
N GLY A 509 13.33 -19.08 22.17
CA GLY A 509 13.75 -17.95 22.99
C GLY A 509 15.25 -17.66 22.91
N HIS A 510 15.62 -16.39 22.94
CA HIS A 510 16.97 -15.94 22.57
C HIS A 510 17.97 -15.87 23.73
N ALA A 511 17.51 -16.03 24.98
CA ALA A 511 18.34 -15.73 26.16
C ALA A 511 18.82 -16.97 26.94
N VAL A 512 18.22 -18.15 26.74
CA VAL A 512 18.58 -19.35 27.52
C VAL A 512 19.85 -19.98 26.96
N SER A 513 20.89 -20.07 27.78
CA SER A 513 22.12 -20.83 27.47
C SER A 513 22.39 -21.99 28.42
N ASP A 514 21.95 -21.88 29.69
CA ASP A 514 22.15 -22.89 30.72
C ASP A 514 20.97 -23.89 30.78
N LEU A 515 21.26 -25.15 30.44
CA LEU A 515 20.31 -26.26 30.53
C LEU A 515 20.54 -27.15 31.76
N SER A 516 21.44 -26.79 32.68
CA SER A 516 21.68 -27.58 33.90
C SER A 516 20.42 -27.91 34.72
N PRO A 517 19.36 -27.06 34.79
CA PRO A 517 18.13 -27.38 35.50
C PRO A 517 17.37 -28.59 34.96
N ILE A 518 17.57 -28.99 33.68
CA ILE A 518 16.83 -30.13 33.09
C ILE A 518 17.49 -31.49 33.36
N THR A 519 18.70 -31.53 33.96
CA THR A 519 19.46 -32.77 34.21
C THR A 519 18.66 -33.83 34.99
N GLY A 520 17.77 -33.39 35.91
CA GLY A 520 16.94 -34.26 36.75
C GLY A 520 15.64 -34.75 36.09
N LEU A 521 15.30 -34.27 34.89
CA LEU A 521 14.02 -34.55 34.22
C LEU A 521 14.05 -35.87 33.44
N ILE A 522 14.39 -36.96 34.14
CA ILE A 522 14.68 -38.28 33.58
C ILE A 522 13.52 -38.96 32.80
N ASN A 523 12.32 -38.36 32.82
CA ASN A 523 11.16 -38.84 32.09
C ASN A 523 10.97 -38.18 30.71
N LEU A 524 11.83 -37.22 30.34
CA LEU A 524 11.78 -36.55 29.04
C LEU A 524 11.93 -37.56 27.90
N LYS A 525 10.98 -37.48 26.95
CA LYS A 525 10.94 -38.24 25.70
C LYS A 525 11.06 -37.34 24.48
N TRP A 526 10.65 -36.08 24.62
CA TRP A 526 10.59 -35.11 23.52
C TRP A 526 11.09 -33.75 24.01
N VAL A 527 12.16 -33.25 23.39
CA VAL A 527 12.70 -31.92 23.65
C VAL A 527 12.83 -31.11 22.37
N ARG A 528 12.33 -29.87 22.38
CA ARG A 528 12.50 -28.90 21.29
C ARG A 528 12.95 -27.55 21.84
N ILE A 529 14.09 -27.08 21.37
CA ILE A 529 14.67 -25.78 21.70
C ILE A 529 14.99 -25.08 20.38
N TRP A 530 14.62 -23.82 20.22
CA TRP A 530 14.88 -23.07 18.98
C TRP A 530 15.37 -21.65 19.26
N GLY A 531 16.43 -21.25 18.57
CA GLY A 531 16.94 -19.88 18.58
C GLY A 531 17.60 -19.47 19.90
N SER A 532 18.20 -20.41 20.63
CA SER A 532 18.83 -20.20 21.93
C SER A 532 20.32 -20.49 21.86
N PRO A 533 21.22 -19.69 22.50
CA PRO A 533 22.67 -19.87 22.47
C PRO A 533 23.13 -21.04 23.36
N VAL A 534 22.56 -22.21 23.14
CA VAL A 534 22.91 -23.46 23.83
C VAL A 534 24.16 -24.04 23.17
N SER A 535 25.20 -24.29 23.96
CA SER A 535 26.43 -24.96 23.51
C SER A 535 26.73 -26.25 24.27
N ASP A 536 26.27 -26.39 25.52
CA ASP A 536 26.51 -27.57 26.36
C ASP A 536 25.35 -28.56 26.33
N LEU A 537 25.63 -29.79 25.88
CA LEU A 537 24.69 -30.91 25.88
C LEU A 537 24.85 -31.86 27.09
N SER A 538 25.77 -31.59 28.02
CA SER A 538 25.98 -32.42 29.21
C SER A 538 24.71 -32.69 30.03
N PRO A 539 23.72 -31.77 30.15
CA PRO A 539 22.47 -32.05 30.86
C PRO A 539 21.63 -33.17 30.25
N PHE A 540 21.86 -33.53 28.98
CA PHE A 540 21.11 -34.60 28.29
C PHE A 540 21.67 -36.00 28.54
N ALA A 541 22.91 -36.17 29.00
CA ALA A 541 23.61 -37.46 29.03
C ALA A 541 22.86 -38.57 29.81
N GLY A 542 22.08 -38.20 30.82
CA GLY A 542 21.28 -39.14 31.63
C GLY A 542 19.84 -39.38 31.13
N LEU A 543 19.37 -38.66 30.11
CA LEU A 543 17.97 -38.65 29.68
C LEU A 543 17.66 -39.80 28.70
N THR A 544 17.97 -41.02 29.10
CA THR A 544 17.91 -42.24 28.24
C THR A 544 16.54 -42.61 27.68
N LYS A 545 15.45 -41.96 28.12
CA LYS A 545 14.11 -42.11 27.55
C LYS A 545 13.84 -41.18 26.36
N LEU A 546 14.79 -40.32 25.99
CA LEU A 546 14.64 -39.36 24.91
C LEU A 546 14.52 -40.08 23.56
N GLU A 547 13.43 -39.78 22.85
CA GLU A 547 13.16 -40.32 21.50
C GLU A 547 13.29 -39.23 20.43
N TYR A 548 13.06 -37.96 20.80
CA TYR A 548 13.11 -36.80 19.92
C TYR A 548 13.91 -35.68 20.58
N LEU A 549 14.92 -35.17 19.88
CA LEU A 549 15.73 -34.03 20.30
C LEU A 549 15.89 -33.06 19.13
N ASN A 550 15.46 -31.82 19.33
CA ASN A 550 15.61 -30.74 18.37
C ASN A 550 16.19 -29.51 19.08
N ILE A 551 17.40 -29.10 18.70
CA ILE A 551 18.03 -27.87 19.18
C ILE A 551 18.63 -27.14 17.97
N CYS A 552 17.83 -26.33 17.29
CA CYS A 552 18.29 -25.60 16.11
C CYS A 552 18.56 -24.12 16.42
N GLY A 553 19.57 -23.55 15.76
CA GLY A 553 19.97 -22.15 15.96
C GLY A 553 20.68 -21.92 17.30
N GLY A 554 21.63 -22.81 17.62
CA GLY A 554 22.47 -22.72 18.83
C GLY A 554 23.96 -22.70 18.49
N GLU A 555 24.80 -23.01 19.47
CA GLU A 555 26.27 -22.99 19.39
C GLU A 555 26.85 -24.38 19.69
N ILE A 556 26.10 -25.44 19.35
CA ILE A 556 26.50 -26.83 19.66
C ILE A 556 27.66 -27.24 18.75
N SER A 557 28.75 -27.73 19.36
CA SER A 557 29.89 -28.31 18.64
C SER A 557 30.27 -29.73 19.10
N ASP A 558 29.93 -30.12 20.33
CA ASP A 558 30.23 -31.43 20.90
C ASP A 558 28.96 -32.30 21.06
N LEU A 559 28.93 -33.44 20.38
CA LEU A 559 27.83 -34.41 20.42
C LEU A 559 28.11 -35.59 21.36
N LYS A 560 29.27 -35.67 22.03
CA LYS A 560 29.60 -36.77 22.96
C LYS A 560 28.56 -37.03 24.04
N PRO A 561 27.88 -36.02 24.63
CA PRO A 561 26.84 -36.28 25.62
C PRO A 561 25.66 -37.13 25.11
N LEU A 562 25.52 -37.31 23.80
CA LEU A 562 24.41 -38.06 23.20
C LEU A 562 24.70 -39.56 23.02
N THR A 563 25.93 -40.04 23.22
CA THR A 563 26.33 -41.42 22.86
C THR A 563 25.50 -42.52 23.54
N ASP A 564 25.01 -42.25 24.75
CA ASP A 564 24.24 -43.22 25.53
C ASP A 564 22.73 -43.13 25.26
N LEU A 565 22.27 -42.15 24.47
CA LEU A 565 20.86 -41.90 24.15
C LEU A 565 20.37 -42.78 23.00
N THR A 566 20.65 -44.07 23.08
CA THR A 566 20.34 -45.09 22.04
C THR A 566 18.84 -45.26 21.72
N GLY A 567 17.95 -44.66 22.53
CA GLY A 567 16.52 -44.57 22.27
C GLY A 567 16.11 -43.48 21.28
N LEU A 568 17.01 -42.59 20.89
CA LEU A 568 16.75 -41.51 19.95
C LEU A 568 16.32 -42.05 18.58
N LYS A 569 15.20 -41.51 18.07
CA LYS A 569 14.64 -41.81 16.75
C LYS A 569 14.74 -40.62 15.81
N GLU A 570 14.65 -39.42 16.35
CA GLU A 570 14.72 -38.18 15.57
C GLU A 570 15.65 -37.16 16.24
N LEU A 571 16.58 -36.61 15.45
CA LEU A 571 17.57 -35.64 15.90
C LEU A 571 17.67 -34.48 14.90
N TYR A 572 17.54 -33.25 15.39
CA TYR A 572 17.60 -32.03 14.58
C TYR A 572 18.53 -30.99 15.22
N PHE A 573 19.61 -30.64 14.52
CA PHE A 573 20.61 -29.65 14.95
C PHE A 573 20.96 -28.67 13.82
N ILE A 574 19.94 -28.16 13.12
CA ILE A 574 20.11 -27.16 12.06
C ILE A 574 20.76 -25.89 12.64
N ASN A 575 21.66 -25.24 11.89
CA ASN A 575 22.32 -24.00 12.28
C ASN A 575 23.06 -24.14 13.64
N ASN A 576 24.12 -24.95 13.65
CA ASN A 576 25.02 -25.13 14.80
C ASN A 576 26.49 -25.17 14.30
N GLU A 577 27.43 -25.54 15.16
CA GLU A 577 28.87 -25.55 14.87
C GLU A 577 29.46 -26.98 14.78
N ILE A 578 28.63 -27.99 14.53
CA ILE A 578 29.01 -29.40 14.56
C ILE A 578 30.00 -29.71 13.42
N SER A 579 31.10 -30.40 13.74
CA SER A 579 32.06 -30.89 12.75
C SER A 579 32.35 -32.38 12.86
N ASP A 580 32.25 -32.94 14.07
CA ASP A 580 32.44 -34.37 14.35
C ASP A 580 31.09 -35.05 14.64
N VAL A 581 30.66 -35.93 13.74
CA VAL A 581 29.44 -36.73 13.88
C VAL A 581 29.71 -38.16 14.35
N SER A 582 30.94 -38.50 14.71
CA SER A 582 31.29 -39.83 15.23
C SER A 582 30.48 -40.28 16.46
N PRO A 583 30.05 -39.39 17.38
CA PRO A 583 29.17 -39.79 18.48
C PRO A 583 27.81 -40.34 18.04
N LEU A 584 27.35 -40.01 16.83
CA LEU A 584 26.07 -40.47 16.31
C LEU A 584 26.11 -41.91 15.78
N ALA A 585 27.29 -42.48 15.50
CA ALA A 585 27.44 -43.79 14.87
C ALA A 585 26.81 -44.95 15.67
N VAL A 586 26.69 -44.78 17.00
CA VAL A 586 26.08 -45.76 17.90
C VAL A 586 24.56 -45.65 18.00
N LEU A 587 23.97 -44.55 17.52
CA LEU A 587 22.54 -44.27 17.58
C LEU A 587 21.78 -44.95 16.42
N THR A 588 21.97 -46.26 16.29
CA THR A 588 21.45 -47.06 15.17
C THR A 588 19.92 -47.06 15.03
N GLY A 589 19.19 -46.64 16.06
CA GLY A 589 17.73 -46.46 16.03
C GLY A 589 17.24 -45.18 15.36
N LEU A 590 18.14 -44.28 14.94
CA LEU A 590 17.80 -43.04 14.25
C LEU A 590 17.07 -43.32 12.92
N THR A 591 15.94 -42.64 12.75
CA THR A 591 15.11 -42.70 11.53
C THR A 591 15.07 -41.38 10.78
N ARG A 592 15.31 -40.26 11.48
CA ARG A 592 15.40 -38.91 10.92
C ARG A 592 16.57 -38.15 11.54
N LEU A 593 17.41 -37.57 10.70
CA LEU A 593 18.58 -36.79 11.13
C LEU A 593 18.69 -35.51 10.31
N ASP A 594 18.66 -34.36 10.98
CA ASP A 594 18.88 -33.04 10.38
C ASP A 594 20.12 -32.38 10.95
N LEU A 595 21.10 -32.14 10.08
CA LEU A 595 22.39 -31.52 10.37
C LEU A 595 22.69 -30.39 9.38
N GLU A 596 21.65 -29.80 8.78
CA GLU A 596 21.81 -28.68 7.86
C GLU A 596 22.57 -27.50 8.49
N ASN A 597 23.39 -26.83 7.67
CA ASN A 597 24.14 -25.64 8.05
C ASN A 597 25.01 -25.85 9.30
N ASN A 598 26.01 -26.71 9.14
CA ASN A 598 27.03 -27.05 10.14
C ASN A 598 28.43 -27.05 9.48
N ASN A 599 29.44 -27.59 10.17
CA ASN A 599 30.83 -27.65 9.72
C ASN A 599 31.29 -29.07 9.36
N ILE A 600 30.37 -29.97 8.96
CA ILE A 600 30.66 -31.39 8.78
C ILE A 600 31.41 -31.63 7.47
N GLY A 601 32.58 -32.27 7.55
CA GLY A 601 33.37 -32.69 6.38
C GLY A 601 33.37 -34.19 6.12
N ASP A 602 33.28 -35.00 7.18
CA ASP A 602 33.30 -36.46 7.14
C ASP A 602 31.96 -37.02 7.63
N ILE A 603 31.28 -37.76 6.76
CA ILE A 603 29.99 -38.40 7.03
C ILE A 603 30.10 -39.93 7.11
N SER A 604 31.32 -40.49 7.05
CA SER A 604 31.53 -41.93 7.21
C SER A 604 30.93 -42.53 8.50
N PRO A 605 30.85 -41.81 9.65
CA PRO A 605 30.19 -42.35 10.83
C PRO A 605 28.68 -42.59 10.65
N LEU A 606 28.04 -41.93 9.68
CA LEU A 606 26.60 -42.06 9.42
C LEU A 606 26.26 -43.31 8.58
N ALA A 607 27.25 -43.94 7.94
CA ALA A 607 27.05 -45.08 7.04
C ALA A 607 26.36 -46.29 7.71
N GLY A 608 26.54 -46.43 9.03
CA GLY A 608 25.95 -47.52 9.83
C GLY A 608 24.49 -47.29 10.24
N LEU A 609 23.92 -46.11 9.99
CA LEU A 609 22.55 -45.74 10.40
C LEU A 609 21.51 -46.25 9.41
N ILE A 610 21.45 -47.57 9.24
CA ILE A 610 20.64 -48.27 8.22
C ILE A 610 19.12 -48.10 8.38
N HIS A 611 18.65 -47.56 9.50
CA HIS A 611 17.23 -47.27 9.76
C HIS A 611 16.83 -45.84 9.42
N LEU A 612 17.77 -45.00 8.96
CA LEU A 612 17.44 -43.67 8.44
C LEU A 612 16.47 -43.82 7.27
N THR A 613 15.46 -42.94 7.27
CA THR A 613 14.52 -42.76 6.15
C THR A 613 14.64 -41.35 5.57
N TRP A 614 15.24 -40.43 6.34
CA TRP A 614 15.42 -39.05 6.00
C TRP A 614 16.72 -38.52 6.62
N LEU A 615 17.58 -37.93 5.79
CA LEU A 615 18.85 -37.34 6.17
C LEU A 615 19.03 -35.99 5.48
N ASN A 616 19.21 -34.95 6.27
CA ASN A 616 19.58 -33.63 5.77
C ASN A 616 20.98 -33.26 6.28
N VAL A 617 21.89 -33.08 5.33
CA VAL A 617 23.29 -32.65 5.54
C VAL A 617 23.62 -31.50 4.60
N ALA A 618 22.61 -30.75 4.16
CA ALA A 618 22.80 -29.58 3.30
C ALA A 618 23.68 -28.52 3.98
N VAL A 619 24.32 -27.69 3.18
CA VAL A 619 25.14 -26.55 3.63
C VAL A 619 26.19 -26.99 4.65
N ASN A 620 27.07 -27.88 4.24
CA ASN A 620 28.18 -28.40 5.06
C ASN A 620 29.49 -28.36 4.24
N LYS A 621 30.54 -29.04 4.71
CA LYS A 621 31.87 -29.10 4.08
C LYS A 621 32.15 -30.46 3.43
N ILE A 622 31.10 -31.20 3.06
CA ILE A 622 31.20 -32.57 2.55
C ILE A 622 31.78 -32.57 1.13
N SER A 623 32.96 -33.18 0.98
CA SER A 623 33.65 -33.31 -0.31
C SER A 623 33.61 -34.72 -0.89
N ASP A 624 33.20 -35.71 -0.09
CA ASP A 624 32.98 -37.09 -0.52
C ASP A 624 31.67 -37.60 0.07
N LEU A 625 30.78 -38.01 -0.84
CA LEU A 625 29.43 -38.42 -0.52
C LEU A 625 29.30 -39.96 -0.56
N SER A 626 30.34 -40.67 -1.06
CA SER A 626 30.38 -42.13 -1.24
C SER A 626 30.12 -42.97 0.02
N PRO A 627 30.40 -42.51 1.26
CA PRO A 627 30.07 -43.29 2.46
C PRO A 627 28.57 -43.57 2.61
N LEU A 628 27.71 -42.77 1.97
CA LEU A 628 26.25 -42.95 2.01
C LEU A 628 25.71 -43.82 0.86
N ASP A 629 26.53 -44.32 -0.07
CA ASP A 629 26.05 -45.02 -1.27
C ASP A 629 25.10 -46.19 -0.93
N GLY A 630 25.39 -46.93 0.15
CA GLY A 630 24.53 -48.03 0.63
C GLY A 630 23.20 -47.60 1.26
N LEU A 631 23.05 -46.33 1.65
CA LEU A 631 21.83 -45.77 2.22
C LEU A 631 20.98 -45.03 1.18
N ARG A 632 21.63 -44.41 0.17
CA ARG A 632 21.00 -43.50 -0.80
C ARG A 632 19.78 -44.07 -1.51
N GLU A 633 19.72 -45.38 -1.74
CA GLU A 633 18.57 -46.01 -2.41
C GLU A 633 17.30 -46.02 -1.55
N ASN A 634 17.43 -45.89 -0.23
CA ASN A 634 16.32 -46.09 0.73
C ASN A 634 16.05 -44.85 1.60
N ILE A 635 16.82 -43.77 1.43
CA ILE A 635 16.67 -42.55 2.21
C ILE A 635 16.31 -41.36 1.33
N LYS A 636 15.50 -40.45 1.86
CA LYS A 636 15.42 -39.10 1.33
C LYS A 636 16.65 -38.32 1.80
N LEU A 637 17.60 -38.10 0.90
CA LEU A 637 18.85 -37.36 1.17
C LEU A 637 18.75 -35.90 0.68
N VAL A 638 19.07 -34.96 1.55
CA VAL A 638 19.21 -33.53 1.23
C VAL A 638 20.65 -33.11 1.51
N TRP A 639 21.35 -32.59 0.51
CA TRP A 639 22.80 -32.38 0.61
C TRP A 639 23.33 -31.25 -0.29
N HIS A 640 22.46 -30.36 -0.77
CA HIS A 640 22.87 -29.19 -1.53
C HIS A 640 23.79 -28.27 -0.72
N GLY A 641 24.50 -27.36 -1.38
CA GLY A 641 25.45 -26.45 -0.71
C GLY A 641 26.71 -27.11 -0.16
N ASN A 642 26.98 -28.38 -0.50
CA ASN A 642 28.22 -29.07 -0.18
C ASN A 642 29.21 -29.01 -1.36
N PRO A 643 30.55 -29.04 -1.12
CA PRO A 643 31.56 -29.13 -2.16
C PRO A 643 31.39 -30.30 -3.14
N ALA A 644 30.85 -31.43 -2.68
CA ALA A 644 30.57 -32.59 -3.52
C ALA A 644 29.32 -32.44 -4.42
N PHE A 645 28.48 -31.42 -4.18
CA PHE A 645 27.24 -31.23 -4.94
C PHE A 645 27.55 -30.75 -6.37
N PRO A 646 26.99 -31.37 -7.42
CA PRO A 646 27.28 -30.99 -8.80
C PRO A 646 26.96 -29.52 -9.08
N LYS A 647 27.87 -28.83 -9.78
CA LYS A 647 27.69 -27.43 -10.16
C LYS A 647 26.82 -27.34 -11.42
N GLY A 648 25.63 -26.78 -11.29
CA GLY A 648 24.76 -26.49 -12.44
C GLY A 648 25.27 -25.34 -13.32
N GLY A 649 24.79 -25.28 -14.55
CA GLY A 649 25.07 -24.21 -15.51
C GLY A 649 24.21 -22.96 -15.27
N PRO A 650 24.24 -21.98 -16.20
CA PRO A 650 23.43 -20.77 -16.12
C PRO A 650 21.93 -21.09 -15.98
N LYS A 651 21.25 -20.29 -15.16
CA LYS A 651 19.79 -20.36 -14.98
C LYS A 651 19.08 -19.83 -16.22
N ILE A 652 17.94 -20.41 -16.55
CA ILE A 652 17.08 -19.96 -17.64
C ILE A 652 16.33 -18.72 -17.17
N GLU A 653 16.79 -17.54 -17.56
CA GLU A 653 16.19 -16.26 -17.16
C GLU A 653 14.95 -15.86 -17.99
N GLY A 654 14.68 -16.58 -19.08
CA GLY A 654 13.53 -16.34 -19.95
C GLY A 654 13.86 -15.55 -21.22
N PRO A 655 12.85 -14.96 -21.88
CA PRO A 655 11.46 -14.78 -21.40
C PRO A 655 10.73 -16.09 -21.09
N TRP A 656 9.99 -16.08 -19.98
CA TRP A 656 9.06 -17.12 -19.55
C TRP A 656 7.63 -16.57 -19.65
N LEU A 657 6.67 -17.42 -19.99
CA LEU A 657 5.25 -17.12 -19.87
C LEU A 657 4.73 -17.71 -18.56
N TRP A 658 4.14 -16.88 -17.72
CA TRP A 658 3.65 -17.27 -16.40
C TRP A 658 2.13 -17.13 -16.28
N VAL A 659 1.52 -18.02 -15.50
CA VAL A 659 0.12 -17.90 -15.05
C VAL A 659 0.02 -18.35 -13.59
N VAL A 660 -0.82 -17.67 -12.80
CA VAL A 660 -0.97 -17.91 -11.36
C VAL A 660 -2.40 -18.33 -11.06
N PHE A 661 -2.56 -19.37 -10.24
CA PHE A 661 -3.85 -19.81 -9.71
C PHE A 661 -3.85 -19.68 -8.19
N PRO A 662 -4.37 -18.56 -7.64
CA PRO A 662 -4.43 -18.34 -6.19
C PRO A 662 -5.23 -19.44 -5.47
N ASP A 663 -4.91 -19.67 -4.19
CA ASP A 663 -5.63 -20.60 -3.29
C ASP A 663 -5.65 -22.08 -3.75
N THR A 664 -4.83 -22.44 -4.75
CA THR A 664 -4.66 -23.82 -5.22
C THR A 664 -3.44 -24.48 -4.60
N ARG A 665 -3.37 -25.82 -4.68
CA ARG A 665 -2.23 -26.62 -4.19
C ARG A 665 -1.71 -27.53 -5.28
N LEU A 666 -0.40 -27.75 -5.27
CA LEU A 666 0.21 -28.71 -6.16
C LEU A 666 0.02 -30.10 -5.54
N ASP A 667 -0.57 -31.01 -6.30
CA ASP A 667 -0.64 -32.41 -5.92
C ASP A 667 -0.13 -33.28 -7.07
N GLY A 668 0.14 -34.56 -6.78
CA GLY A 668 0.77 -35.46 -7.76
C GLY A 668 -0.14 -36.00 -8.84
N SER A 669 -1.46 -35.91 -8.66
CA SER A 669 -2.46 -36.57 -9.51
C SER A 669 -3.30 -35.63 -10.37
N THR A 670 -3.37 -34.36 -10.01
CA THR A 670 -4.27 -33.38 -10.63
C THR A 670 -3.55 -32.64 -11.77
N ASP A 671 -4.21 -32.56 -12.93
CA ASP A 671 -3.85 -31.65 -14.03
C ASP A 671 -4.60 -30.34 -13.81
N LEU A 672 -3.98 -29.40 -13.09
CA LEU A 672 -4.66 -28.17 -12.67
C LEU A 672 -4.97 -27.26 -13.86
N LEU A 673 -4.17 -27.28 -14.93
CA LEU A 673 -4.49 -26.54 -16.15
C LEU A 673 -5.77 -27.08 -16.81
N SER A 674 -5.98 -28.40 -16.80
CA SER A 674 -7.21 -29.02 -17.26
C SER A 674 -8.40 -28.71 -16.36
N GLU A 675 -8.23 -28.70 -15.05
CA GLU A 675 -9.31 -28.38 -14.11
C GLU A 675 -9.76 -26.92 -14.27
N MET A 676 -8.81 -25.97 -14.23
CA MET A 676 -9.10 -24.54 -14.31
C MET A 676 -9.66 -24.11 -15.67
N SER A 677 -9.39 -24.86 -16.74
CA SER A 677 -9.86 -24.56 -18.09
C SER A 677 -11.04 -25.42 -18.56
N GLU A 678 -11.66 -26.20 -17.66
CA GLU A 678 -12.73 -27.14 -18.01
C GLU A 678 -12.33 -28.13 -19.14
N GLY A 679 -11.06 -28.51 -19.18
CA GLY A 679 -10.49 -29.45 -20.15
C GLY A 679 -10.02 -28.84 -21.47
N ALA A 680 -10.02 -27.51 -21.61
CA ALA A 680 -9.58 -26.84 -22.85
C ALA A 680 -8.06 -26.92 -23.08
N VAL A 681 -7.26 -26.98 -22.00
CA VAL A 681 -5.80 -27.18 -22.05
C VAL A 681 -5.37 -28.17 -20.98
N THR A 682 -4.25 -28.85 -21.17
CA THR A 682 -3.67 -29.80 -20.20
C THR A 682 -2.22 -29.42 -19.90
N GLU A 683 -1.67 -29.85 -18.77
CA GLU A 683 -0.25 -29.71 -18.44
C GLU A 683 0.64 -30.31 -19.53
N ALA A 684 0.33 -31.54 -19.96
CA ALA A 684 1.04 -32.18 -21.06
C ALA A 684 0.90 -31.40 -22.38
N GLY A 685 -0.28 -30.86 -22.66
CA GLY A 685 -0.55 -30.09 -23.87
C GLY A 685 0.23 -28.77 -23.94
N ILE A 686 0.32 -28.04 -22.83
CA ILE A 686 1.16 -26.82 -22.73
C ILE A 686 2.64 -27.20 -22.74
N ALA A 687 3.03 -28.29 -22.09
CA ALA A 687 4.41 -28.78 -22.10
C ALA A 687 4.87 -29.29 -23.48
N THR A 688 3.97 -29.66 -24.38
CA THR A 688 4.28 -29.97 -25.78
C THR A 688 4.30 -28.69 -26.62
N ASN A 689 3.22 -27.91 -26.61
CA ASN A 689 2.99 -26.85 -27.60
C ASN A 689 3.50 -25.46 -27.17
N GLY A 690 3.81 -25.28 -25.88
CA GLY A 690 4.12 -23.99 -25.26
C GLY A 690 2.86 -23.19 -24.90
N ALA A 691 3.01 -22.27 -23.94
CA ALA A 691 1.99 -21.27 -23.64
C ALA A 691 1.94 -20.18 -24.74
N THR A 692 0.88 -19.38 -24.74
CA THR A 692 0.72 -18.23 -25.65
C THR A 692 0.42 -16.99 -24.82
N GLU A 693 1.25 -15.95 -24.95
CA GLU A 693 1.06 -14.68 -24.24
C GLU A 693 -0.33 -14.09 -24.50
N GLY A 694 -0.99 -13.62 -23.45
CA GLY A 694 -2.33 -13.03 -23.49
C GLY A 694 -3.47 -14.05 -23.58
N LYS A 695 -3.20 -15.34 -23.74
CA LYS A 695 -4.24 -16.38 -23.76
C LYS A 695 -4.70 -16.72 -22.35
N SER A 696 -6.01 -16.79 -22.14
CA SER A 696 -6.61 -17.19 -20.87
C SER A 696 -6.58 -18.70 -20.66
N VAL A 697 -6.47 -19.12 -19.40
CA VAL A 697 -6.65 -20.49 -18.90
C VAL A 697 -7.46 -20.37 -17.60
N GLY A 698 -8.76 -20.67 -17.66
CA GLY A 698 -9.68 -20.27 -16.59
C GLY A 698 -9.67 -18.75 -16.41
N ASP A 699 -9.58 -18.31 -15.15
CA ASP A 699 -9.45 -16.89 -14.78
C ASP A 699 -8.01 -16.35 -14.92
N GLY A 700 -7.03 -17.22 -15.18
CA GLY A 700 -5.63 -16.84 -15.37
C GLY A 700 -5.32 -16.41 -16.80
N VAL A 701 -4.31 -15.57 -16.99
CA VAL A 701 -3.79 -15.16 -18.31
C VAL A 701 -2.28 -15.35 -18.34
N TRP A 702 -1.76 -15.91 -19.44
CA TRP A 702 -0.32 -16.07 -19.62
C TRP A 702 0.37 -14.72 -19.88
N THR A 703 1.32 -14.33 -19.03
CA THR A 703 2.07 -13.06 -19.16
C THR A 703 3.57 -13.30 -19.26
N ALA A 704 4.26 -12.52 -20.09
CA ALA A 704 5.71 -12.65 -20.28
C ALA A 704 6.50 -11.94 -19.17
N HIS A 705 7.40 -12.67 -18.53
CA HIS A 705 8.33 -12.14 -17.53
C HIS A 705 9.72 -12.78 -17.63
N ARG A 706 10.73 -12.08 -17.14
CA ARG A 706 12.08 -12.64 -16.94
C ARG A 706 12.24 -13.06 -15.49
N LEU A 707 12.76 -14.26 -15.28
CA LEU A 707 13.02 -14.82 -13.97
C LEU A 707 14.46 -14.48 -13.55
N ALA A 708 14.62 -13.73 -12.46
CA ALA A 708 15.95 -13.37 -11.98
C ALA A 708 16.74 -14.63 -11.56
N PRO A 709 18.05 -14.71 -11.87
CA PRO A 709 18.87 -15.89 -11.57
C PRO A 709 19.22 -16.03 -10.07
N THR A 710 18.88 -15.04 -9.26
CA THR A 710 19.12 -14.99 -7.81
C THR A 710 17.94 -14.33 -7.12
N GLY A 711 17.87 -14.49 -5.79
CA GLY A 711 16.85 -13.86 -4.95
C GLY A 711 15.85 -14.87 -4.38
N TRP A 712 15.72 -14.85 -3.06
CA TRP A 712 14.81 -15.63 -2.23
C TRP A 712 13.31 -15.50 -2.59
N ARG A 713 12.95 -14.46 -3.34
CA ARG A 713 11.58 -14.22 -3.85
C ARG A 713 11.51 -13.95 -5.35
N ASN A 714 12.45 -14.47 -6.15
CA ASN A 714 12.55 -14.13 -7.57
C ASN A 714 11.25 -14.35 -8.39
N ILE A 715 10.43 -15.36 -8.09
CA ILE A 715 9.12 -15.56 -8.73
C ILE A 715 8.07 -14.61 -8.13
N GLY A 716 8.04 -14.51 -6.80
CA GLY A 716 7.08 -13.65 -6.10
C GLY A 716 7.20 -12.17 -6.45
N ASP A 717 8.43 -11.65 -6.50
CA ASP A 717 8.72 -10.25 -6.83
C ASP A 717 8.43 -9.97 -8.30
N MET A 718 8.75 -10.92 -9.19
CA MET A 718 8.45 -10.84 -10.63
C MET A 718 6.93 -10.76 -10.89
N LEU A 719 6.12 -11.48 -10.11
CA LEU A 719 4.66 -11.55 -10.28
C LEU A 719 3.89 -10.59 -9.36
N GLY A 720 4.59 -9.78 -8.56
CA GLY A 720 3.95 -8.83 -7.63
C GLY A 720 3.17 -9.48 -6.48
N ILE A 721 3.47 -10.73 -6.12
CA ILE A 721 2.74 -11.49 -5.10
C ILE A 721 3.30 -11.15 -3.71
N THR A 722 2.50 -10.52 -2.84
CA THR A 722 2.89 -10.01 -1.52
C THR A 722 3.05 -11.10 -0.46
N TYR A 723 3.74 -10.82 0.66
CA TYR A 723 4.01 -11.82 1.70
C TYR A 723 2.73 -12.42 2.33
N ASP A 724 1.65 -11.63 2.37
CA ASP A 724 0.38 -11.99 3.03
C ASP A 724 -0.62 -12.72 2.11
N ASP A 725 -0.39 -12.68 0.80
CA ASP A 725 -1.22 -13.40 -0.17
C ASP A 725 -1.21 -14.91 0.16
N SER A 726 -2.37 -15.54 0.03
CA SER A 726 -2.58 -16.97 0.32
C SER A 726 -1.78 -17.92 -0.59
N GLY A 727 -1.02 -17.39 -1.54
CA GLY A 727 -0.19 -18.19 -2.45
C GLY A 727 -1.04 -18.99 -3.44
N GLY A 728 -0.40 -19.90 -4.17
CA GLY A 728 -1.07 -20.73 -5.16
C GLY A 728 -0.10 -21.41 -6.13
N VAL A 729 -0.62 -22.33 -6.94
CA VAL A 729 0.17 -22.96 -8.00
C VAL A 729 0.41 -21.95 -9.12
N THR A 730 1.68 -21.80 -9.49
CA THR A 730 2.14 -20.90 -10.53
C THR A 730 2.84 -21.72 -11.61
N TYR A 731 2.37 -21.61 -12.84
CA TYR A 731 2.97 -22.27 -13.99
C TYR A 731 3.86 -21.31 -14.76
N GLY A 732 5.04 -21.78 -15.15
CA GLY A 732 5.97 -21.09 -16.04
C GLY A 732 6.25 -21.96 -17.27
N SER A 733 6.06 -21.42 -18.47
CA SER A 733 6.37 -22.07 -19.74
C SER A 733 7.47 -21.31 -20.46
N VAL A 734 8.49 -22.02 -20.96
CA VAL A 734 9.56 -21.45 -21.78
C VAL A 734 9.86 -22.37 -22.96
N SER A 735 10.05 -21.77 -24.14
CA SER A 735 10.51 -22.49 -25.34
C SER A 735 11.96 -22.13 -25.63
N PHE A 736 12.74 -23.13 -26.04
CA PHE A 736 14.13 -22.92 -26.45
C PHE A 736 14.50 -23.86 -27.59
N ASN A 737 15.46 -23.44 -28.40
CA ASN A 737 15.97 -24.22 -29.51
C ASN A 737 17.28 -24.90 -29.13
N SER A 738 17.39 -26.19 -29.40
CA SER A 738 18.65 -26.92 -29.30
C SER A 738 19.22 -27.16 -30.70
N PRO A 739 20.49 -26.83 -30.98
CA PRO A 739 21.07 -26.99 -32.32
C PRO A 739 21.23 -28.46 -32.75
N ARG A 740 21.16 -29.40 -31.78
CA ARG A 740 21.30 -30.83 -31.97
C ARG A 740 20.57 -31.58 -30.86
N GLN A 741 20.24 -32.84 -31.11
CA GLN A 741 19.81 -33.73 -30.03
C GLN A 741 20.97 -33.94 -29.06
N GLN A 742 20.73 -33.77 -27.75
CA GLN A 742 21.76 -33.93 -26.72
C GLN A 742 21.17 -34.43 -25.40
N GLU A 743 21.89 -35.35 -24.76
CA GLU A 743 21.67 -35.74 -23.37
C GLU A 743 22.37 -34.71 -22.46
N THR A 744 21.70 -34.30 -21.39
CA THR A 744 22.20 -33.31 -20.42
C THR A 744 21.55 -33.54 -19.06
N THR A 745 22.08 -32.92 -18.01
CA THR A 745 21.47 -32.90 -16.69
C THR A 745 20.68 -31.60 -16.49
N MET A 746 19.41 -31.70 -16.12
CA MET A 746 18.62 -30.55 -15.66
C MET A 746 18.85 -30.34 -14.17
N PHE A 747 18.98 -29.07 -13.76
CA PHE A 747 19.10 -28.62 -12.38
C PHE A 747 17.87 -27.81 -12.01
N VAL A 748 17.34 -28.07 -10.81
CA VAL A 748 16.17 -27.38 -10.26
C VAL A 748 16.40 -26.99 -8.80
N GLY A 749 15.78 -25.91 -8.35
CA GLY A 749 15.85 -25.48 -6.96
C GLY A 749 14.78 -24.45 -6.61
N GLY A 750 14.68 -24.13 -5.32
CA GLY A 750 13.77 -23.14 -4.76
C GLY A 750 12.97 -23.69 -3.57
N ASN A 751 12.40 -22.79 -2.80
CA ASN A 751 11.64 -23.02 -1.56
C ASN A 751 10.18 -23.38 -1.85
N VAL A 752 9.97 -24.19 -2.88
CA VAL A 752 8.64 -24.51 -3.41
C VAL A 752 8.53 -25.99 -3.72
N GLU A 753 7.29 -26.50 -3.62
CA GLU A 753 6.93 -27.76 -4.25
C GLU A 753 6.93 -27.55 -5.75
N LEU A 754 7.45 -28.50 -6.53
CA LEU A 754 7.67 -28.30 -7.95
C LEU A 754 7.41 -29.56 -8.81
N LYS A 755 6.89 -29.34 -10.00
CA LYS A 755 6.80 -30.32 -11.09
C LYS A 755 7.43 -29.74 -12.35
N VAL A 756 8.06 -30.61 -13.14
CA VAL A 756 8.75 -30.22 -14.38
C VAL A 756 8.38 -31.16 -15.51
N TRP A 757 7.93 -30.58 -16.62
CA TRP A 757 7.70 -31.29 -17.87
C TRP A 757 8.62 -30.77 -18.95
N LEU A 758 9.15 -31.69 -19.75
CA LEU A 758 9.94 -31.38 -20.94
C LEU A 758 9.31 -32.09 -22.14
N ASN A 759 8.95 -31.33 -23.18
CA ASN A 759 8.36 -31.83 -24.43
C ASN A 759 7.14 -32.74 -24.19
N GLY A 760 6.26 -32.35 -23.27
CA GLY A 760 5.03 -33.07 -22.94
C GLY A 760 5.17 -34.18 -21.90
N VAL A 761 6.39 -34.51 -21.45
CA VAL A 761 6.65 -35.60 -20.49
C VAL A 761 7.00 -35.03 -19.12
N LEU A 762 6.32 -35.48 -18.06
CA LEU A 762 6.71 -35.19 -16.68
C LEU A 762 8.06 -35.87 -16.38
N VAL A 763 9.11 -35.08 -16.22
CA VAL A 763 10.48 -35.57 -16.00
C VAL A 763 10.92 -35.48 -14.55
N TYR A 764 10.26 -34.66 -13.74
CA TYR A 764 10.59 -34.49 -12.32
C TYR A 764 9.41 -34.00 -11.48
N GLU A 765 9.34 -34.48 -10.25
CA GLU A 765 8.34 -34.07 -9.26
C GLU A 765 8.95 -34.04 -7.85
N ARG A 766 8.64 -32.98 -7.11
CA ARG A 766 8.99 -32.81 -5.70
C ARG A 766 7.88 -32.07 -4.96
N LEU A 767 6.99 -32.82 -4.32
CA LEU A 767 5.87 -32.30 -3.51
C LEU A 767 6.26 -32.01 -2.05
N ARG A 768 7.46 -31.48 -1.83
CA ARG A 768 7.97 -31.10 -0.50
C ARG A 768 8.92 -29.91 -0.60
N THR A 769 8.80 -28.97 0.33
CA THR A 769 9.63 -27.75 0.40
C THR A 769 10.98 -28.00 1.07
N PHE A 770 12.03 -27.37 0.54
CA PHE A 770 13.37 -27.30 1.11
C PHE A 770 13.92 -25.88 0.95
N HIS A 771 14.69 -25.37 1.91
CA HIS A 771 15.26 -24.03 1.81
C HIS A 771 16.53 -24.04 0.95
N SER A 772 16.59 -23.20 -0.10
CA SER A 772 17.79 -22.90 -0.89
C SER A 772 17.56 -21.69 -1.78
N ASP A 773 18.61 -20.89 -1.90
CA ASP A 773 18.71 -19.78 -2.85
C ASP A 773 19.39 -20.19 -4.18
N ASP A 774 19.56 -21.50 -4.40
CA ASP A 774 20.14 -22.06 -5.62
C ASP A 774 19.60 -23.47 -5.95
N TYR A 775 20.17 -24.13 -6.96
CA TYR A 775 19.87 -25.52 -7.31
C TYR A 775 19.97 -26.46 -6.10
N GLN A 776 18.97 -27.33 -5.95
CA GLN A 776 18.85 -28.30 -4.87
C GLN A 776 18.83 -29.73 -5.38
N ASP A 777 18.32 -29.94 -6.60
CA ASP A 777 18.16 -31.24 -7.21
C ASP A 777 18.64 -31.19 -8.67
N PHE A 778 18.96 -32.37 -9.20
CA PHE A 778 19.37 -32.54 -10.59
C PHE A 778 18.98 -33.94 -11.09
N PHE A 779 18.69 -34.06 -12.39
CA PHE A 779 18.25 -35.31 -13.02
C PHE A 779 18.55 -35.30 -14.53
N PRO A 780 18.80 -36.47 -15.14
CA PRO A 780 19.12 -36.56 -16.57
C PRO A 780 17.89 -36.28 -17.44
N VAL A 781 18.09 -35.58 -18.56
CA VAL A 781 17.07 -35.27 -19.58
C VAL A 781 17.65 -35.35 -20.99
N MET A 782 16.77 -35.43 -22.00
CA MET A 782 17.17 -35.41 -23.41
C MET A 782 16.52 -34.25 -24.15
N LEU A 783 17.34 -33.34 -24.69
CA LEU A 783 16.90 -32.26 -25.57
C LEU A 783 16.80 -32.76 -27.00
N GLN A 784 15.72 -32.43 -27.69
CA GLN A 784 15.50 -32.72 -29.10
C GLN A 784 16.20 -31.67 -29.97
N GLN A 785 16.67 -32.05 -31.17
CA GLN A 785 17.13 -31.06 -32.14
C GLN A 785 15.95 -30.17 -32.57
N GLY A 786 16.14 -28.86 -32.59
CA GLY A 786 15.06 -27.91 -32.86
C GLY A 786 14.39 -27.44 -31.58
N ARG A 787 13.08 -27.18 -31.67
CA ARG A 787 12.28 -26.63 -30.57
C ARG A 787 12.12 -27.63 -29.43
N ASN A 788 12.30 -27.13 -28.21
CA ASN A 788 11.95 -27.81 -26.97
C ASN A 788 11.07 -26.88 -26.13
N THR A 789 10.14 -27.47 -25.38
CA THR A 789 9.23 -26.75 -24.48
C THR A 789 9.41 -27.28 -23.06
N LEU A 790 9.68 -26.37 -22.14
CA LEU A 790 9.74 -26.65 -20.71
C LEU A 790 8.53 -26.00 -20.03
N LEU A 791 7.84 -26.78 -19.22
CA LEU A 791 6.78 -26.31 -18.32
C LEU A 791 7.21 -26.64 -16.89
N VAL A 792 7.10 -25.65 -16.01
CA VAL A 792 7.29 -25.83 -14.57
C VAL A 792 6.01 -25.44 -13.85
N ALA A 793 5.66 -26.17 -12.81
CA ALA A 793 4.64 -25.77 -11.85
C ALA A 793 5.31 -25.63 -10.49
N VAL A 794 5.08 -24.52 -9.81
CA VAL A 794 5.58 -24.27 -8.46
C VAL A 794 4.44 -23.88 -7.53
N GLU A 795 4.38 -24.48 -6.33
CA GLU A 795 3.44 -24.03 -5.30
C GLU A 795 4.07 -22.91 -4.47
N LEU A 796 3.59 -21.69 -4.65
CA LEU A 796 4.02 -20.55 -3.85
C LEU A 796 3.24 -20.55 -2.54
N ARG A 797 3.93 -20.69 -1.40
CA ARG A 797 3.34 -20.56 -0.06
C ARG A 797 3.78 -19.24 0.60
N ARG A 798 3.17 -18.88 1.74
CA ARG A 798 3.54 -17.66 2.48
C ARG A 798 5.05 -17.63 2.78
N GLY A 799 5.70 -16.53 2.41
CA GLY A 799 7.11 -16.23 2.69
C GLY A 799 8.15 -16.68 1.66
N ASP A 800 7.96 -17.84 1.04
CA ASP A 800 8.98 -18.49 0.20
C ASP A 800 8.54 -18.58 -1.27
N LYS A 801 9.16 -17.78 -2.15
CA LYS A 801 8.67 -17.55 -3.52
C LYS A 801 9.77 -17.54 -4.57
N ASN A 802 10.67 -18.49 -4.53
CA ASN A 802 11.72 -18.63 -5.54
C ASN A 802 11.67 -19.93 -6.34
N GLY A 803 12.31 -19.89 -7.51
CA GLY A 803 12.55 -21.05 -8.34
C GLY A 803 13.77 -20.84 -9.22
N TYR A 804 14.55 -21.90 -9.43
CA TYR A 804 15.77 -21.89 -10.23
C TYR A 804 15.76 -23.09 -11.17
N PHE A 805 15.92 -22.85 -12.47
CA PHE A 805 15.86 -23.89 -13.49
C PHE A 805 17.00 -23.68 -14.48
N GLY A 806 17.72 -24.74 -14.81
CA GLY A 806 18.78 -24.69 -15.82
C GLY A 806 19.34 -26.06 -16.16
N PHE A 807 20.36 -26.09 -17.00
CA PHE A 807 21.02 -27.31 -17.43
C PHE A 807 22.48 -27.33 -16.96
N GLU A 808 23.14 -28.47 -17.13
CA GLU A 808 24.57 -28.60 -16.81
C GLU A 808 25.42 -27.62 -17.64
N PRO A 809 26.58 -27.18 -17.11
CA PRO A 809 27.48 -26.29 -17.83
C PRO A 809 27.88 -26.86 -19.20
N GLY A 810 27.69 -26.07 -20.26
CA GLY A 810 28.03 -26.46 -21.63
C GLY A 810 26.86 -27.00 -22.47
N THR A 811 25.65 -27.09 -21.90
CA THR A 811 24.43 -27.42 -22.67
C THR A 811 24.15 -26.32 -23.70
N GLU A 812 24.03 -26.69 -24.97
CA GLU A 812 23.81 -25.74 -26.08
C GLU A 812 22.30 -25.54 -26.32
N TYR A 813 21.80 -24.33 -26.07
CA TYR A 813 20.41 -23.96 -26.38
C TYR A 813 20.27 -22.44 -26.53
N THR A 814 19.15 -21.98 -27.12
CA THR A 814 18.78 -20.56 -27.23
C THR A 814 17.33 -20.37 -26.86
N VAL A 815 17.05 -19.54 -25.85
CA VAL A 815 15.69 -19.20 -25.41
C VAL A 815 15.10 -18.14 -26.33
N ALA A 816 13.86 -18.32 -26.79
CA ALA A 816 13.09 -17.23 -27.41
C ALA A 816 11.58 -17.42 -27.22
N THR A 817 10.84 -16.31 -27.28
CA THR A 817 9.37 -16.33 -27.32
C THR A 817 8.90 -15.85 -28.69
N PRO A 818 8.49 -16.77 -29.59
CA PRO A 818 7.91 -16.40 -30.87
C PRO A 818 6.75 -15.42 -30.70
N GLY A 819 6.80 -14.29 -31.41
CA GLY A 819 5.81 -13.23 -31.27
C GLY A 819 5.51 -12.48 -32.56
N VAL A 820 4.59 -11.52 -32.46
CA VAL A 820 4.22 -10.61 -33.55
C VAL A 820 4.55 -9.17 -33.17
N GLY A 821 5.23 -8.46 -34.06
CA GLY A 821 5.56 -7.04 -33.90
C GLY A 821 4.70 -6.14 -34.78
N TYR A 822 4.35 -4.96 -34.27
CA TYR A 822 3.63 -3.92 -34.99
C TYR A 822 4.45 -2.62 -34.96
N ALA A 823 4.66 -1.99 -36.11
CA ALA A 823 5.33 -0.69 -36.21
C ALA A 823 4.62 0.24 -37.19
N PHE A 824 4.55 1.52 -36.88
CA PHE A 824 3.85 2.52 -37.69
C PHE A 824 4.85 3.45 -38.37
N SER A 825 4.66 3.74 -39.65
CA SER A 825 5.54 4.67 -40.39
C SER A 825 5.38 6.13 -39.98
N LYS A 826 4.35 6.46 -39.18
CA LYS A 826 4.00 7.82 -38.77
C LYS A 826 3.30 7.82 -37.40
N THR A 827 3.76 8.68 -36.49
CA THR A 827 3.15 8.97 -35.19
C THR A 827 3.45 10.42 -34.77
N PRO A 828 2.46 11.23 -34.35
CA PRO A 828 1.02 10.92 -34.29
C PRO A 828 0.38 10.86 -35.68
N ILE A 829 -0.72 10.10 -35.79
CA ILE A 829 -1.50 9.94 -37.02
C ILE A 829 -2.68 10.91 -36.93
N HIS A 830 -2.83 11.79 -37.91
CA HIS A 830 -3.95 12.72 -37.98
C HIS A 830 -4.98 12.29 -39.02
N THR A 831 -6.18 12.85 -38.93
CA THR A 831 -7.20 12.71 -39.98
C THR A 831 -6.63 13.11 -41.36
N ASP A 832 -6.97 12.34 -42.40
CA ASP A 832 -6.45 12.40 -43.78
C ASP A 832 -4.99 11.93 -44.00
N ASP A 833 -4.27 11.53 -42.95
CA ASP A 833 -2.95 10.95 -43.13
C ASP A 833 -3.00 9.61 -43.86
N THR A 834 -1.96 9.34 -44.64
CA THR A 834 -1.66 8.00 -45.15
C THR A 834 -0.41 7.47 -44.44
N PHE A 835 -0.50 6.28 -43.85
CA PHE A 835 0.59 5.65 -43.10
C PHE A 835 0.68 4.14 -43.41
N THR A 836 1.80 3.52 -43.06
CA THR A 836 2.04 2.08 -43.21
C THR A 836 2.14 1.43 -41.83
N LEU A 837 1.46 0.29 -41.67
CA LEU A 837 1.62 -0.63 -40.57
C LEU A 837 2.50 -1.81 -41.02
N ASP A 838 3.64 -1.99 -40.36
CA ASP A 838 4.52 -3.15 -40.52
C ASP A 838 4.17 -4.21 -39.48
N ILE A 839 3.83 -5.40 -39.93
CA ILE A 839 3.61 -6.60 -39.11
C ILE A 839 4.83 -7.51 -39.28
N SER A 840 5.47 -7.87 -38.18
CA SER A 840 6.74 -8.60 -38.15
C SER A 840 6.67 -9.88 -37.32
N ALA A 841 7.46 -10.89 -37.66
CA ALA A 841 7.79 -11.99 -36.76
C ALA A 841 8.79 -11.48 -35.73
N LYS A 842 8.63 -11.88 -34.47
CA LYS A 842 9.59 -11.61 -33.38
C LYS A 842 10.11 -12.93 -32.84
N GLU A 843 11.45 -13.05 -32.79
CA GLU A 843 12.17 -14.16 -32.16
C GLU A 843 11.65 -15.56 -32.53
N VAL A 844 11.28 -15.76 -33.80
CA VAL A 844 10.80 -17.06 -34.31
C VAL A 844 11.97 -17.99 -34.64
N PHE A 845 11.72 -19.30 -34.64
CA PHE A 845 12.67 -20.31 -35.08
C PHE A 845 12.11 -21.08 -36.26
N ASP A 846 12.95 -21.25 -37.29
CA ASP A 846 12.64 -22.06 -38.49
C ASP A 846 11.30 -21.72 -39.17
N LEU A 847 10.87 -20.46 -39.14
CA LEU A 847 9.61 -20.03 -39.74
C LEU A 847 9.67 -20.23 -41.26
N ALA A 848 8.82 -21.10 -41.78
CA ALA A 848 8.69 -21.39 -43.20
C ALA A 848 7.39 -20.85 -43.80
N GLY A 849 6.37 -20.55 -42.99
CA GLY A 849 5.13 -19.95 -43.48
C GLY A 849 4.32 -19.25 -42.42
N TRP A 850 3.45 -18.33 -42.86
CA TRP A 850 2.47 -17.66 -42.01
C TRP A 850 1.15 -17.43 -42.75
N GLN A 851 0.05 -17.37 -42.00
CA GLN A 851 -1.24 -16.87 -42.47
C GLN A 851 -1.96 -16.09 -41.37
N PHE A 852 -2.79 -15.12 -41.74
CA PHE A 852 -3.76 -14.46 -40.86
C PHE A 852 -4.73 -13.57 -41.65
N ASP A 853 -5.82 -13.15 -41.03
CA ASP A 853 -6.74 -12.10 -41.50
C ASP A 853 -6.60 -10.88 -40.59
N ILE A 854 -6.95 -9.68 -41.08
CA ILE A 854 -6.88 -8.43 -40.31
C ILE A 854 -8.29 -7.81 -40.19
N THR A 855 -8.68 -7.38 -38.99
CA THR A 855 -9.88 -6.54 -38.77
C THR A 855 -9.49 -5.16 -38.23
N PHE A 856 -10.22 -4.12 -38.62
CA PHE A 856 -10.08 -2.73 -38.16
C PHE A 856 -11.43 -2.00 -38.21
N ASP A 857 -11.58 -0.83 -37.58
CA ASP A 857 -12.79 -0.02 -37.66
C ASP A 857 -12.87 0.74 -39.00
N PRO A 858 -13.85 0.44 -39.88
CA PRO A 858 -14.00 1.11 -41.17
C PRO A 858 -14.49 2.56 -41.06
N ALA A 859 -14.96 3.01 -39.90
CA ALA A 859 -15.25 4.42 -39.64
C ALA A 859 -13.96 5.24 -39.55
N VAL A 860 -12.94 4.68 -38.89
CA VAL A 860 -11.68 5.36 -38.56
C VAL A 860 -10.63 5.20 -39.67
N LEU A 861 -10.52 4.02 -40.27
CA LEU A 861 -9.46 3.70 -41.25
C LEU A 861 -10.01 3.18 -42.59
N GLU A 862 -9.20 3.35 -43.64
CA GLU A 862 -9.38 2.73 -44.96
C GLU A 862 -8.07 2.04 -45.36
N ALA A 863 -8.08 0.73 -45.57
CA ALA A 863 -6.93 -0.01 -46.10
C ALA A 863 -6.78 0.26 -47.61
N ILE A 864 -5.59 0.68 -48.03
CA ILE A 864 -5.27 1.03 -49.42
C ILE A 864 -4.65 -0.16 -50.14
N ASN A 865 -3.59 -0.73 -49.59
CA ASN A 865 -2.89 -1.88 -50.19
C ASN A 865 -2.12 -2.70 -49.15
N VAL A 866 -1.73 -3.90 -49.58
CA VAL A 866 -0.93 -4.84 -48.79
C VAL A 866 0.29 -5.25 -49.60
N THR A 867 1.46 -5.27 -48.96
CA THR A 867 2.74 -5.67 -49.55
C THR A 867 3.44 -6.71 -48.69
N GLU A 868 4.02 -7.73 -49.30
CA GLU A 868 4.79 -8.75 -48.59
C GLU A 868 6.05 -8.16 -47.96
N GLY A 869 6.36 -8.56 -46.72
CA GLY A 869 7.62 -8.28 -46.07
C GLY A 869 8.77 -9.13 -46.60
N ASN A 870 9.99 -8.81 -46.18
CA ASN A 870 11.21 -9.46 -46.67
C ASN A 870 11.74 -10.60 -45.79
N PHE A 871 11.14 -10.84 -44.62
CA PHE A 871 11.70 -11.79 -43.65
C PHE A 871 11.83 -13.22 -44.19
N LEU A 872 10.78 -13.75 -44.84
CA LEU A 872 10.84 -15.07 -45.47
C LEU A 872 11.68 -15.11 -46.76
N LYS A 873 12.21 -13.98 -47.24
CA LYS A 873 13.11 -13.89 -48.41
C LYS A 873 14.58 -13.79 -48.02
N THR A 874 14.88 -13.79 -46.72
CA THR A 874 16.25 -13.78 -46.19
C THR A 874 17.07 -14.92 -46.80
N ASP A 875 18.36 -14.68 -47.02
CA ASP A 875 19.29 -15.62 -47.67
C ASP A 875 18.89 -16.02 -49.11
N GLY A 876 18.17 -15.15 -49.81
CA GLY A 876 17.78 -15.38 -51.21
C GLY A 876 16.64 -16.39 -51.39
N GLY A 877 15.89 -16.67 -50.32
CA GLY A 877 14.74 -17.56 -50.38
C GLY A 877 13.63 -17.03 -51.27
N THR A 878 12.89 -17.95 -51.90
CA THR A 878 11.73 -17.62 -52.73
C THR A 878 10.45 -17.90 -51.96
N THR A 879 9.42 -17.07 -52.15
CA THR A 879 8.16 -17.16 -51.43
C THR A 879 6.97 -17.25 -52.39
N PHE A 880 5.92 -17.94 -51.97
CA PHE A 880 4.58 -17.82 -52.51
C PHE A 880 3.78 -16.92 -51.56
N PHE A 881 3.36 -15.74 -52.05
CA PHE A 881 2.64 -14.75 -51.26
C PHE A 881 1.23 -14.50 -51.81
N GLN A 882 0.26 -14.46 -50.92
CA GLN A 882 -1.11 -14.06 -51.20
C GLN A 882 -1.43 -12.76 -50.46
N SER A 883 -1.69 -11.69 -51.20
CA SER A 883 -2.00 -10.35 -50.66
C SER A 883 -3.40 -10.21 -50.06
N GLY A 884 -4.20 -11.28 -50.09
CA GLY A 884 -5.59 -11.27 -49.63
C GLY A 884 -6.54 -10.35 -50.42
N SER A 885 -7.72 -10.15 -49.86
CA SER A 885 -8.77 -9.24 -50.35
C SER A 885 -9.11 -8.18 -49.30
N ILE A 886 -9.12 -6.91 -49.70
CA ILE A 886 -9.49 -5.77 -48.83
C ILE A 886 -10.99 -5.50 -48.97
N ASP A 887 -11.72 -5.52 -47.85
CA ASP A 887 -13.10 -5.07 -47.72
C ASP A 887 -13.18 -3.92 -46.71
N ASN A 888 -13.06 -2.70 -47.23
CA ASN A 888 -13.17 -1.47 -46.42
C ASN A 888 -14.60 -1.20 -45.89
N ALA A 889 -15.64 -1.88 -46.40
CA ALA A 889 -16.99 -1.70 -45.89
C ALA A 889 -17.21 -2.43 -44.56
N SER A 890 -16.62 -3.63 -44.43
CA SER A 890 -16.66 -4.42 -43.19
C SER A 890 -15.42 -4.28 -42.31
N GLY A 891 -14.39 -3.54 -42.77
CA GLY A 891 -13.15 -3.32 -42.04
C GLY A 891 -12.27 -4.56 -41.97
N LYS A 892 -12.17 -5.32 -43.08
CA LYS A 892 -11.50 -6.62 -43.11
C LYS A 892 -10.48 -6.74 -44.24
N ILE A 893 -9.38 -7.45 -43.98
CA ILE A 893 -8.46 -7.96 -44.99
C ILE A 893 -8.36 -9.46 -44.79
N THR A 894 -8.75 -10.26 -45.79
CA THR A 894 -8.86 -11.72 -45.64
C THR A 894 -7.99 -12.49 -46.63
N GLY A 895 -7.49 -13.66 -46.22
CA GLY A 895 -6.68 -14.55 -47.05
C GLY A 895 -5.23 -14.09 -47.21
N LEU A 896 -4.63 -13.50 -46.17
CA LEU A 896 -3.21 -13.14 -46.19
C LEU A 896 -2.37 -14.36 -45.80
N SER A 897 -1.40 -14.69 -46.64
CA SER A 897 -0.46 -15.78 -46.35
C SER A 897 0.86 -15.60 -47.11
N ALA A 898 1.93 -16.13 -46.55
CA ALA A 898 3.16 -16.37 -47.29
C ALA A 898 3.81 -17.68 -46.88
N ILE A 899 4.37 -18.41 -47.84
CA ILE A 899 5.12 -19.65 -47.62
C ILE A 899 6.45 -19.54 -48.34
N ARG A 900 7.54 -19.86 -47.64
CA ARG A 900 8.89 -20.00 -48.20
C ARG A 900 9.00 -21.34 -48.91
N LEU A 901 9.54 -21.33 -50.13
CA LEU A 901 9.64 -22.51 -51.00
C LEU A 901 11.03 -23.19 -50.92
N SER A 902 11.94 -22.64 -50.14
CA SER A 902 13.35 -23.04 -50.04
C SER A 902 13.73 -23.38 -48.59
N ASP A 903 14.38 -24.52 -48.39
CA ASP A 903 14.95 -24.91 -47.09
C ASP A 903 16.26 -24.17 -46.80
N PRO A 904 16.60 -23.94 -45.51
CA PRO A 904 15.77 -24.11 -44.30
C PRO A 904 14.78 -22.94 -44.10
N GLY A 905 13.92 -23.04 -43.08
CA GLY A 905 13.10 -21.93 -42.59
C GLY A 905 13.96 -20.80 -41.99
N VAL A 906 13.32 -19.67 -41.69
CA VAL A 906 14.02 -18.45 -41.24
C VAL A 906 13.83 -18.26 -39.74
N SER A 907 14.94 -18.08 -39.02
CA SER A 907 14.93 -17.75 -37.59
C SER A 907 15.26 -16.27 -37.36
N GLY A 908 14.69 -15.67 -36.32
CA GLY A 908 14.97 -14.28 -35.91
C GLY A 908 13.74 -13.38 -35.90
N THR A 909 13.95 -12.08 -36.13
CA THR A 909 12.91 -11.04 -36.10
C THR A 909 12.93 -10.29 -37.42
N GLY A 910 11.76 -10.05 -38.03
CA GLY A 910 11.67 -9.23 -39.24
C GLY A 910 10.28 -9.11 -39.86
N PRO A 911 10.13 -8.23 -40.86
CA PRO A 911 8.83 -7.87 -41.43
C PRO A 911 8.23 -9.01 -42.27
N LEU A 912 6.99 -9.36 -41.95
CA LEU A 912 6.17 -10.35 -42.67
C LEU A 912 5.23 -9.67 -43.67
N LEU A 913 4.62 -8.56 -43.27
CA LEU A 913 3.58 -7.87 -44.04
C LEU A 913 3.62 -6.37 -43.80
N GLN A 914 3.34 -5.58 -44.83
CA GLN A 914 3.11 -4.14 -44.72
C GLN A 914 1.70 -3.81 -45.23
N VAL A 915 0.93 -3.08 -44.44
CA VAL A 915 -0.42 -2.62 -44.82
C VAL A 915 -0.46 -1.10 -44.83
N ARG A 916 -0.84 -0.50 -45.94
CA ARG A 916 -0.98 0.95 -46.05
C ARG A 916 -2.42 1.36 -45.74
N PHE A 917 -2.61 2.27 -44.80
CA PHE A 917 -3.91 2.80 -44.38
C PHE A 917 -4.03 4.30 -44.68
N LYS A 918 -5.26 4.76 -44.89
CA LYS A 918 -5.68 6.16 -44.84
C LYS A 918 -6.54 6.38 -43.59
N ALA A 919 -6.22 7.40 -42.81
CA ALA A 919 -7.02 7.83 -41.67
C ALA A 919 -8.23 8.66 -42.13
N LYS A 920 -9.45 8.20 -41.84
CA LYS A 920 -10.71 8.82 -42.28
C LYS A 920 -11.30 9.80 -41.26
N SER A 921 -11.18 9.51 -39.98
CA SER A 921 -11.72 10.33 -38.90
C SER A 921 -10.90 10.18 -37.63
N ALA A 922 -10.93 11.18 -36.76
CA ALA A 922 -10.37 11.08 -35.43
C ALA A 922 -11.10 10.01 -34.59
N GLY A 923 -10.37 9.28 -33.75
CA GLY A 923 -10.88 8.19 -32.94
C GLY A 923 -9.82 7.12 -32.65
N GLU A 924 -10.17 6.16 -31.79
CA GLU A 924 -9.35 4.98 -31.52
C GLU A 924 -9.93 3.76 -32.26
N THR A 925 -9.06 2.93 -32.85
CA THR A 925 -9.44 1.64 -33.44
C THR A 925 -8.50 0.55 -32.97
N GLU A 926 -9.05 -0.62 -32.67
CA GLU A 926 -8.28 -1.85 -32.47
C GLU A 926 -8.05 -2.54 -33.82
N LEU A 927 -6.85 -3.06 -34.03
CA LEU A 927 -6.50 -3.92 -35.15
C LEU A 927 -6.19 -5.30 -34.62
N ALA A 928 -6.91 -6.32 -35.08
CA ALA A 928 -6.76 -7.70 -34.63
C ALA A 928 -6.44 -8.65 -35.79
N LEU A 929 -5.63 -9.66 -35.50
CA LEU A 929 -5.27 -10.75 -36.38
C LEU A 929 -6.16 -11.97 -36.06
N HIS A 930 -6.85 -12.46 -37.07
CA HIS A 930 -7.68 -13.66 -36.99
C HIS A 930 -7.10 -14.78 -37.85
N ASN A 931 -7.53 -16.04 -37.63
CA ASN A 931 -7.05 -17.20 -38.38
C ASN A 931 -5.52 -17.34 -38.42
N PHE A 932 -4.84 -16.85 -37.39
CA PHE A 932 -3.39 -16.74 -37.33
C PHE A 932 -2.71 -18.11 -37.23
N GLN A 933 -1.71 -18.36 -38.08
CA GLN A 933 -0.80 -19.50 -37.96
C GLN A 933 0.61 -19.10 -38.38
N PHE A 934 1.61 -19.51 -37.60
CA PHE A 934 3.00 -19.64 -38.02
C PHE A 934 3.31 -21.13 -38.18
N GLY A 935 4.06 -21.49 -39.21
CA GLY A 935 4.45 -22.87 -39.50
C GLY A 935 5.94 -23.01 -39.75
N ASP A 936 6.52 -24.09 -39.25
CA ASP A 936 7.91 -24.46 -39.51
C ASP A 936 8.09 -25.19 -40.86
N ILE A 937 9.31 -25.61 -41.18
CA ILE A 937 9.61 -26.27 -42.46
C ILE A 937 8.95 -27.64 -42.62
N THR A 938 8.54 -28.27 -41.52
CA THR A 938 7.79 -29.53 -41.53
C THR A 938 6.30 -29.33 -41.77
N GLY A 939 5.83 -28.08 -41.67
CA GLY A 939 4.43 -27.71 -41.75
C GLY A 939 3.70 -27.79 -40.41
N GLU A 940 4.42 -28.03 -39.31
CA GLU A 940 3.83 -27.97 -37.97
C GLU A 940 3.63 -26.52 -37.54
N SER A 941 2.43 -26.22 -37.04
CA SER A 941 2.08 -24.88 -36.58
C SER A 941 2.61 -24.63 -35.17
N PHE A 942 3.11 -23.43 -34.90
CA PHE A 942 3.50 -23.01 -33.55
C PHE A 942 2.85 -21.69 -33.14
N PRO A 943 2.57 -21.51 -31.82
CA PRO A 943 1.95 -20.29 -31.32
C PRO A 943 2.93 -19.10 -31.35
N ALA A 944 2.42 -17.92 -31.66
CA ALA A 944 3.10 -16.63 -31.52
C ALA A 944 2.06 -15.54 -31.23
N GLY A 945 2.38 -14.49 -30.49
CA GLY A 945 1.45 -13.39 -30.14
C GLY A 945 2.18 -12.10 -29.75
N PRO A 946 1.48 -11.02 -29.34
CA PRO A 946 0.03 -10.85 -29.30
C PRO A 946 -0.59 -10.61 -30.69
N HIS A 947 -1.84 -11.00 -30.87
CA HIS A 947 -2.59 -10.91 -32.15
C HIS A 947 -3.33 -9.57 -32.34
N GLN A 948 -3.08 -8.55 -31.53
CA GLN A 948 -3.80 -7.28 -31.65
C GLN A 948 -2.93 -6.07 -31.29
N THR A 949 -3.32 -4.89 -31.80
CA THR A 949 -2.70 -3.60 -31.50
C THR A 949 -3.71 -2.46 -31.58
N ARG A 950 -3.49 -1.36 -30.85
CA ARG A 950 -4.37 -0.18 -30.87
C ARG A 950 -3.78 0.94 -31.72
N ILE A 951 -4.63 1.61 -32.50
CA ILE A 951 -4.28 2.77 -33.35
C ILE A 951 -5.14 3.95 -32.92
N VAL A 952 -4.51 5.12 -32.72
CA VAL A 952 -5.17 6.38 -32.36
C VAL A 952 -5.00 7.38 -33.50
N VAL A 953 -6.12 7.95 -33.97
CA VAL A 953 -6.15 9.00 -34.99
C VAL A 953 -6.61 10.31 -34.35
N GLU A 954 -5.79 11.36 -34.47
CA GLU A 954 -6.04 12.68 -33.88
C GLU A 954 -6.76 13.64 -34.86
N GLY A 955 -7.55 14.57 -34.30
CA GLY A 955 -8.18 15.67 -35.06
C GLY A 955 -7.19 16.78 -35.39
N ARG A 956 -7.37 17.48 -36.53
CA ARG A 956 -6.45 18.54 -36.96
C ARG A 956 -6.80 19.87 -36.26
N LEU A 957 -5.86 20.45 -35.53
CA LEU A 957 -6.02 21.72 -34.80
C LEU A 957 -6.20 22.92 -35.75
N ALA A 958 -6.99 23.92 -35.35
CA ALA A 958 -7.17 25.17 -36.08
C ALA A 958 -5.98 26.14 -35.86
N THR A 959 -5.51 26.79 -36.94
CA THR A 959 -4.41 27.77 -36.85
C THR A 959 -4.85 29.00 -36.06
N GLY A 960 -4.24 29.23 -34.90
CA GLY A 960 -4.56 30.32 -33.98
C GLY A 960 -5.23 29.91 -32.67
N ASP A 961 -5.64 28.64 -32.53
CA ASP A 961 -6.18 28.07 -31.28
C ASP A 961 -5.02 27.60 -30.39
N VAL A 962 -4.54 28.51 -29.54
CA VAL A 962 -3.29 28.30 -28.77
C VAL A 962 -3.56 27.60 -27.45
N ASN A 963 -4.79 27.66 -26.94
CA ASN A 963 -5.22 26.96 -25.73
C ASN A 963 -5.84 25.57 -26.01
N ARG A 964 -6.07 25.24 -27.29
CA ARG A 964 -6.60 23.97 -27.80
C ARG A 964 -8.04 23.70 -27.35
N ASP A 965 -8.85 24.75 -27.20
CA ASP A 965 -10.25 24.63 -26.80
C ASP A 965 -11.21 24.46 -28.01
N GLY A 966 -10.67 24.44 -29.23
CA GLY A 966 -11.41 24.25 -30.48
C GLY A 966 -12.00 25.54 -31.06
N GLN A 967 -11.72 26.70 -30.46
CA GLN A 967 -12.13 28.03 -30.91
C GLN A 967 -10.93 28.98 -30.99
N VAL A 968 -10.89 29.84 -32.00
CA VAL A 968 -9.94 30.96 -32.01
C VAL A 968 -10.65 32.19 -31.46
N SER A 969 -10.37 32.51 -30.20
CA SER A 969 -11.09 33.52 -29.42
C SER A 969 -10.18 34.68 -29.00
N VAL A 970 -10.79 35.66 -28.32
CA VAL A 970 -10.06 36.79 -27.73
C VAL A 970 -9.06 36.31 -26.66
N LEU A 971 -9.31 35.16 -26.02
CA LEU A 971 -8.40 34.56 -25.04
C LEU A 971 -7.10 34.09 -25.70
N ASP A 972 -7.17 33.58 -26.93
CA ASP A 972 -5.99 33.14 -27.69
C ASP A 972 -5.07 34.32 -28.03
N LEU A 973 -5.66 35.45 -28.42
CA LEU A 973 -4.91 36.70 -28.63
C LEU A 973 -4.23 37.19 -27.34
N ILE A 974 -4.87 37.01 -26.18
CA ILE A 974 -4.27 37.36 -24.88
C ILE A 974 -3.10 36.43 -24.55
N LEU A 975 -3.24 35.13 -24.84
CA LEU A 975 -2.20 34.14 -24.57
C LEU A 975 -0.95 34.38 -25.42
N ILE A 976 -1.13 34.77 -26.68
CA ILE A 976 -0.04 35.18 -27.56
C ILE A 976 0.56 36.51 -27.09
N SER A 977 -0.27 37.52 -26.78
CA SER A 977 0.21 38.85 -26.44
C SER A 977 1.06 38.89 -25.16
N ARG A 978 0.78 38.02 -24.19
CA ARG A 978 1.59 37.86 -22.97
C ARG A 978 3.00 37.35 -23.22
N GLN A 979 3.28 36.82 -24.40
CA GLN A 979 4.57 36.25 -24.77
C GLN A 979 5.32 37.08 -25.82
N LEU A 980 4.79 38.23 -26.23
CA LEU A 980 5.45 39.11 -27.20
C LEU A 980 6.89 39.43 -26.80
N GLY A 981 7.82 39.24 -27.74
CA GLY A 981 9.25 39.44 -27.58
C GLY A 981 10.01 38.26 -26.98
N LYS A 982 9.34 37.15 -26.62
CA LYS A 982 10.00 35.94 -26.08
C LYS A 982 10.43 35.00 -27.21
N ARG A 983 11.60 34.39 -27.04
CA ARG A 983 12.02 33.23 -27.85
C ARG A 983 11.39 31.95 -27.33
N VAL A 984 10.86 31.14 -28.22
CA VAL A 984 10.20 29.86 -27.90
C VAL A 984 10.75 28.73 -28.77
N SER A 985 10.59 27.49 -28.32
CA SER A 985 11.03 26.31 -29.07
C SER A 985 10.20 26.12 -30.34
N ALA A 986 10.84 25.62 -31.40
CA ALA A 986 10.15 25.26 -32.65
C ALA A 986 8.98 24.30 -32.35
N GLY A 987 7.76 24.69 -32.75
CA GLY A 987 6.52 23.95 -32.45
C GLY A 987 5.72 24.48 -31.25
N SER A 988 6.13 25.61 -30.66
CA SER A 988 5.32 26.30 -29.64
C SER A 988 3.97 26.75 -30.22
N PRO A 989 2.84 26.49 -29.54
CA PRO A 989 1.52 26.83 -30.06
C PRO A 989 1.28 28.34 -30.24
N VAL A 990 2.09 29.18 -29.59
CA VAL A 990 2.00 30.66 -29.69
C VAL A 990 2.94 31.27 -30.75
N ASP A 991 3.79 30.47 -31.38
CA ASP A 991 4.68 30.86 -32.48
C ASP A 991 4.12 30.25 -33.78
N LEU A 992 3.23 31.02 -34.41
CA LEU A 992 2.38 30.56 -35.51
C LEU A 992 3.09 30.61 -36.84
N ASN A 993 4.13 31.43 -36.99
CA ASN A 993 4.98 31.46 -38.18
C ASN A 993 6.23 30.57 -38.04
N SER A 994 6.47 29.99 -36.84
CA SER A 994 7.58 29.09 -36.51
C SER A 994 8.97 29.71 -36.72
N ASP A 995 9.09 31.03 -36.52
CA ASP A 995 10.37 31.74 -36.61
C ASP A 995 11.17 31.71 -35.30
N GLY A 996 10.60 31.13 -34.24
CA GLY A 996 11.20 30.97 -32.92
C GLY A 996 11.05 32.19 -32.01
N VAL A 997 10.31 33.22 -32.43
CA VAL A 997 10.07 34.46 -31.68
C VAL A 997 8.59 34.81 -31.70
N VAL A 998 7.95 34.88 -30.53
CA VAL A 998 6.56 35.36 -30.46
C VAL A 998 6.54 36.87 -30.71
N SER A 999 6.00 37.28 -31.86
CA SER A 999 5.98 38.64 -32.35
C SER A 999 4.56 39.13 -32.62
N ILE A 1000 4.42 40.39 -33.03
CA ILE A 1000 3.11 40.91 -33.45
C ILE A 1000 2.58 40.14 -34.67
N LEU A 1001 3.45 39.51 -35.46
CA LEU A 1001 3.06 38.71 -36.62
C LEU A 1001 2.25 37.47 -36.19
N ASP A 1002 2.63 36.81 -35.09
CA ASP A 1002 1.89 35.66 -34.55
C ASP A 1002 0.52 36.07 -34.03
N LEU A 1003 0.44 37.22 -33.37
CA LEU A 1003 -0.83 37.78 -32.90
C LEU A 1003 -1.75 38.10 -34.07
N ILE A 1004 -1.22 38.63 -35.18
CA ILE A 1004 -1.98 38.90 -36.40
C ILE A 1004 -2.43 37.61 -37.10
N LEU A 1005 -1.60 36.58 -37.13
CA LEU A 1005 -1.95 35.27 -37.68
C LEU A 1005 -3.09 34.61 -36.89
N ALA A 1006 -3.10 34.73 -35.56
CA ALA A 1006 -4.25 34.29 -34.75
C ALA A 1006 -5.47 35.19 -34.97
N ALA A 1007 -5.29 36.52 -35.04
CA ALA A 1007 -6.39 37.47 -35.22
C ALA A 1007 -7.09 37.32 -36.58
N GLN A 1008 -6.38 36.84 -37.60
CA GLN A 1008 -6.98 36.48 -38.90
C GLN A 1008 -8.09 35.44 -38.73
N SER A 1009 -7.88 34.46 -37.85
CA SER A 1009 -8.81 33.36 -37.59
C SER A 1009 -9.80 33.66 -36.46
N LEU A 1010 -9.82 34.88 -35.92
CA LEU A 1010 -10.67 35.25 -34.77
C LEU A 1010 -12.15 35.00 -35.07
N GLY A 1011 -12.80 34.20 -34.22
CA GLY A 1011 -14.20 33.78 -34.36
C GLY A 1011 -14.41 32.50 -35.17
N THR A 1012 -13.34 31.82 -35.63
CA THR A 1012 -13.44 30.49 -36.23
C THR A 1012 -13.62 29.41 -35.17
N THR A 1013 -14.52 28.46 -35.41
CA THR A 1013 -14.80 27.32 -34.53
C THR A 1013 -14.72 26.03 -35.33
N THR A 1014 -14.23 24.96 -34.72
CA THR A 1014 -14.30 23.60 -35.30
C THR A 1014 -15.52 22.81 -34.82
N ALA A 1015 -16.30 23.37 -33.88
CA ALA A 1015 -17.55 22.81 -33.34
C ALA A 1015 -18.79 23.69 -33.63
N PRO A 1016 -20.02 23.15 -33.71
CA PRO A 1016 -21.22 23.92 -33.99
C PRO A 1016 -21.60 24.84 -32.81
N ALA A 1017 -21.49 26.15 -33.04
CA ALA A 1017 -22.03 27.33 -32.35
C ALA A 1017 -22.41 27.24 -30.85
N ALA A 1018 -21.71 28.05 -30.04
CA ALA A 1018 -22.26 28.73 -28.87
C ALA A 1018 -21.90 30.23 -28.93
N PRO A 1019 -22.80 31.17 -28.58
CA PRO A 1019 -22.52 32.60 -28.66
C PRO A 1019 -22.06 33.17 -27.32
N ALA A 1020 -20.95 33.89 -27.31
CA ALA A 1020 -20.75 35.23 -26.72
C ALA A 1020 -19.26 35.52 -26.55
N ILE A 1021 -18.79 36.63 -27.11
CA ILE A 1021 -17.46 37.19 -26.85
C ILE A 1021 -17.46 37.66 -25.38
N GLU A 1022 -16.88 36.88 -24.46
CA GLU A 1022 -16.55 37.40 -23.12
C GLU A 1022 -15.31 38.30 -23.24
N ALA A 1023 -15.54 39.58 -23.51
CA ALA A 1023 -14.52 40.64 -23.52
C ALA A 1023 -14.04 41.02 -22.09
N ALA A 1024 -14.01 40.07 -21.16
CA ALA A 1024 -13.56 40.31 -19.80
C ALA A 1024 -12.01 40.32 -19.76
N GLY A 1025 -11.40 41.48 -19.99
CA GLY A 1025 -9.97 41.69 -19.70
C GLY A 1025 -9.13 42.40 -20.75
N ILE A 1026 -9.70 42.85 -21.87
CA ILE A 1026 -8.95 43.64 -22.86
C ILE A 1026 -9.19 45.14 -22.69
N ASP A 1027 -8.10 45.90 -22.66
CA ASP A 1027 -8.07 47.35 -22.71
C ASP A 1027 -8.11 47.82 -24.18
N PRO A 1028 -9.06 48.70 -24.60
CA PRO A 1028 -9.04 49.34 -25.91
C PRO A 1028 -7.67 49.92 -26.29
N ALA A 1029 -6.93 50.51 -25.33
CA ALA A 1029 -5.59 51.04 -25.57
C ALA A 1029 -4.56 49.95 -25.95
N MET A 1030 -4.76 48.72 -25.47
CA MET A 1030 -3.91 47.57 -25.81
C MET A 1030 -4.14 47.11 -27.25
N ILE A 1031 -5.40 47.03 -27.69
CA ILE A 1031 -5.71 46.71 -29.10
C ILE A 1031 -5.24 47.84 -30.02
N GLU A 1032 -5.40 49.11 -29.62
CA GLU A 1032 -4.84 50.25 -30.37
C GLU A 1032 -3.32 50.13 -30.54
N THR A 1033 -2.62 49.70 -29.50
CA THR A 1033 -1.18 49.45 -29.54
C THR A 1033 -0.83 48.31 -30.48
N TRP A 1034 -1.57 47.19 -30.43
CA TRP A 1034 -1.37 46.07 -31.36
C TRP A 1034 -1.63 46.46 -32.81
N ILE A 1035 -2.67 47.25 -33.08
CA ILE A 1035 -2.97 47.77 -34.43
C ILE A 1035 -1.88 48.73 -34.88
N ALA A 1036 -1.39 49.61 -34.00
CA ALA A 1036 -0.32 50.56 -34.32
C ALA A 1036 0.99 49.83 -34.65
N GLN A 1037 1.36 48.82 -33.85
CA GLN A 1037 2.55 48.01 -34.08
C GLN A 1037 2.42 47.14 -35.33
N ALA A 1038 1.26 46.49 -35.53
CA ALA A 1038 1.00 45.71 -36.73
C ALA A 1038 1.08 46.57 -38.01
N ARG A 1039 0.58 47.81 -37.99
CA ARG A 1039 0.70 48.74 -39.13
C ARG A 1039 2.14 49.13 -39.47
N LEU A 1040 3.05 49.12 -38.51
CA LEU A 1040 4.48 49.36 -38.74
C LEU A 1040 5.17 48.15 -39.36
N GLU A 1041 4.65 46.96 -39.11
CA GLU A 1041 5.20 45.66 -39.52
C GLU A 1041 4.38 45.01 -40.66
N ASP A 1042 3.46 45.76 -41.28
CA ASP A 1042 2.58 45.28 -42.36
C ASP A 1042 3.35 44.88 -43.60
N ASP A 1043 3.36 43.57 -43.87
CA ASP A 1043 4.01 42.95 -45.02
C ASP A 1043 3.18 43.08 -46.32
N GLY A 1044 1.99 43.68 -46.25
CA GLY A 1044 1.08 43.92 -47.35
C GLY A 1044 0.24 42.71 -47.76
N SER A 1045 0.39 41.57 -47.09
CA SER A 1045 -0.32 40.33 -47.41
C SER A 1045 -1.81 40.41 -47.05
N SER A 1046 -2.63 39.66 -47.80
CA SER A 1046 -4.08 39.60 -47.52
C SER A 1046 -4.42 39.05 -46.12
N PRO A 1047 -3.73 38.00 -45.62
CA PRO A 1047 -3.88 37.52 -44.24
C PRO A 1047 -3.63 38.60 -43.19
N PHE A 1048 -2.55 39.37 -43.37
CA PHE A 1048 -2.12 40.38 -42.42
C PHE A 1048 -3.10 41.55 -42.33
N LYS A 1049 -3.60 42.02 -43.49
CA LYS A 1049 -4.65 43.04 -43.57
C LYS A 1049 -5.95 42.59 -42.91
N GLN A 1050 -6.33 41.32 -43.09
CA GLN A 1050 -7.54 40.77 -42.47
C GLN A 1050 -7.41 40.70 -40.94
N GLY A 1051 -6.25 40.29 -40.42
CA GLY A 1051 -6.00 40.29 -38.98
C GLY A 1051 -6.07 41.70 -38.37
N ILE A 1052 -5.54 42.72 -39.05
CA ILE A 1052 -5.67 44.13 -38.63
C ILE A 1052 -7.15 44.59 -38.65
N GLU A 1053 -7.91 44.22 -39.67
CA GLU A 1053 -9.34 44.57 -39.76
C GLU A 1053 -10.17 43.92 -38.64
N ASN A 1054 -9.90 42.65 -38.33
CA ASN A 1054 -10.55 41.94 -37.23
C ASN A 1054 -10.23 42.60 -35.87
N LEU A 1055 -8.99 43.03 -35.64
CA LEU A 1055 -8.62 43.79 -34.44
C LEU A 1055 -9.31 45.16 -34.38
N GLN A 1056 -9.50 45.85 -35.52
CA GLN A 1056 -10.23 47.12 -35.58
C GLN A 1056 -11.72 46.94 -35.24
N ASN A 1057 -12.33 45.87 -35.74
CA ASN A 1057 -13.72 45.53 -35.41
C ASN A 1057 -13.87 45.17 -33.94
N LEU A 1058 -12.90 44.44 -33.36
CA LEU A 1058 -12.87 44.15 -31.93
C LEU A 1058 -12.73 45.44 -31.10
N LEU A 1059 -11.84 46.36 -31.48
CA LEU A 1059 -11.68 47.65 -30.82
C LEU A 1059 -12.98 48.47 -30.84
N ALA A 1060 -13.66 48.53 -31.98
CA ALA A 1060 -14.93 49.24 -32.14
C ALA A 1060 -16.04 48.66 -31.24
N SER A 1061 -16.02 47.36 -30.96
CA SER A 1061 -16.99 46.70 -30.07
C SER A 1061 -16.80 46.98 -28.57
N LEU A 1062 -15.66 47.55 -28.18
CA LEU A 1062 -15.28 47.75 -26.77
C LEU A 1062 -15.49 49.19 -26.26
N ILE A 1063 -15.75 50.15 -27.15
CA ILE A 1063 -16.02 51.55 -26.81
C ILE A 1063 -17.54 51.73 -26.67
N PRO A 1064 -18.07 52.13 -25.51
CA PRO A 1064 -19.51 52.30 -25.31
C PRO A 1064 -20.02 53.55 -26.03
N GLU A 1065 -21.24 53.50 -26.59
CA GLU A 1065 -21.82 54.63 -27.33
C GLU A 1065 -22.22 55.83 -26.44
N GLU A 1066 -22.44 55.61 -25.14
CA GLU A 1066 -22.87 56.64 -24.20
C GLU A 1066 -22.05 56.64 -22.90
N THR A 1067 -21.72 57.83 -22.39
CA THR A 1067 -21.15 57.99 -21.05
C THR A 1067 -22.24 57.73 -20.00
N ALA A 1068 -21.97 56.88 -18.99
CA ALA A 1068 -22.96 56.53 -17.98
C ALA A 1068 -22.33 56.21 -16.62
N LEU A 1069 -23.06 56.53 -15.55
CA LEU A 1069 -22.78 56.10 -14.18
C LEU A 1069 -23.76 54.99 -13.79
N PHE A 1070 -23.26 53.93 -13.15
CA PHE A 1070 -24.03 52.76 -12.74
C PHE A 1070 -24.19 52.69 -11.21
N ALA A 1071 -25.03 51.76 -10.75
CA ALA A 1071 -25.24 51.55 -9.32
C ALA A 1071 -23.99 50.95 -8.67
N ASN A 1072 -23.65 51.45 -7.48
CA ASN A 1072 -22.55 50.92 -6.69
C ASN A 1072 -22.84 49.49 -6.21
N TYR A 1073 -21.79 48.70 -6.01
CA TYR A 1073 -21.88 47.34 -5.48
C TYR A 1073 -20.77 47.06 -4.46
N PRO A 1074 -21.06 46.39 -3.33
CA PRO A 1074 -22.41 46.07 -2.84
C PRO A 1074 -23.25 47.33 -2.51
N ASN A 1075 -24.58 47.23 -2.43
CA ASN A 1075 -25.47 48.31 -1.97
C ASN A 1075 -26.76 47.67 -1.38
N PRO A 1076 -27.00 47.74 -0.05
CA PRO A 1076 -26.22 48.49 0.93
C PRO A 1076 -24.83 47.90 1.16
N PHE A 1077 -23.85 48.73 1.56
CA PHE A 1077 -22.47 48.29 1.79
C PHE A 1077 -21.98 48.61 3.20
N ASN A 1078 -20.99 47.81 3.66
CA ASN A 1078 -20.21 47.99 4.89
C ASN A 1078 -18.95 47.10 4.79
N PRO A 1079 -17.71 47.61 4.87
CA PRO A 1079 -17.31 49.02 4.99
C PRO A 1079 -17.13 49.75 3.64
N GLU A 1080 -16.97 49.02 2.51
CA GLU A 1080 -16.49 49.56 1.22
C GLU A 1080 -17.42 49.24 0.03
N THR A 1081 -17.33 50.03 -1.05
CA THR A 1081 -18.10 49.83 -2.28
C THR A 1081 -17.33 50.23 -3.54
N TRP A 1082 -17.69 49.60 -4.66
CA TRP A 1082 -17.25 49.99 -6.00
C TRP A 1082 -18.38 50.71 -6.75
N ILE A 1083 -18.03 51.72 -7.52
CA ILE A 1083 -18.93 52.61 -8.24
C ILE A 1083 -18.59 52.52 -9.74
N PRO A 1084 -19.31 51.65 -10.48
CA PRO A 1084 -19.05 51.42 -11.90
C PRO A 1084 -19.51 52.59 -12.77
N TYR A 1085 -18.75 52.88 -13.83
CA TYR A 1085 -19.07 53.90 -14.84
C TYR A 1085 -18.58 53.47 -16.23
N GLN A 1086 -18.90 54.24 -17.26
CA GLN A 1086 -18.34 54.10 -18.61
C GLN A 1086 -18.27 55.46 -19.30
N LEU A 1087 -17.35 55.60 -20.25
CA LEU A 1087 -17.11 56.82 -21.00
C LEU A 1087 -17.21 56.56 -22.50
N ALA A 1088 -18.04 57.33 -23.22
CA ALA A 1088 -18.09 57.28 -24.68
C ALA A 1088 -16.93 58.03 -25.34
N GLU A 1089 -16.40 59.05 -24.65
CA GLU A 1089 -15.23 59.83 -25.06
C GLU A 1089 -14.29 59.99 -23.86
N SER A 1090 -12.98 60.13 -24.12
CA SER A 1090 -11.98 60.36 -23.08
C SER A 1090 -12.24 61.70 -22.37
N ALA A 1091 -12.26 61.72 -21.03
CA ALA A 1091 -12.65 62.88 -20.23
C ALA A 1091 -11.92 62.94 -18.89
N ASP A 1092 -11.84 64.12 -18.27
CA ASP A 1092 -11.40 64.24 -16.88
C ASP A 1092 -12.52 63.84 -15.92
N VAL A 1093 -12.26 62.80 -15.12
CA VAL A 1093 -13.29 62.17 -14.29
C VAL A 1093 -13.11 62.46 -12.80
N VAL A 1094 -14.17 62.94 -12.18
CA VAL A 1094 -14.25 63.22 -10.74
C VAL A 1094 -15.57 62.68 -10.18
N LEU A 1095 -15.49 62.03 -9.02
CA LEU A 1095 -16.66 61.61 -8.25
C LEU A 1095 -16.76 62.37 -6.93
N MET A 1096 -17.92 62.95 -6.67
CA MET A 1096 -18.23 63.72 -5.47
C MET A 1096 -19.31 63.01 -4.67
N ILE A 1097 -19.06 62.75 -3.39
CA ILE A 1097 -19.99 62.04 -2.50
C ILE A 1097 -20.56 63.02 -1.48
N TYR A 1098 -21.86 63.05 -1.32
CA TYR A 1098 -22.61 63.98 -0.46
C TYR A 1098 -23.49 63.23 0.55
N ASP A 1099 -23.71 63.84 1.71
CA ASP A 1099 -24.72 63.38 2.67
C ASP A 1099 -26.14 63.83 2.27
N MET A 1100 -27.16 63.45 3.06
CA MET A 1100 -28.56 63.79 2.79
C MET A 1100 -28.90 65.28 2.89
N ASN A 1101 -28.03 66.08 3.50
CA ASN A 1101 -28.17 67.55 3.59
C ASN A 1101 -27.44 68.26 2.44
N GLY A 1102 -26.72 67.51 1.59
CA GLY A 1102 -25.94 68.04 0.48
C GLY A 1102 -24.52 68.49 0.86
N TYR A 1103 -24.04 68.16 2.07
CA TYR A 1103 -22.65 68.45 2.44
C TYR A 1103 -21.71 67.46 1.76
N LEU A 1104 -20.58 67.97 1.24
CA LEU A 1104 -19.55 67.15 0.61
C LEU A 1104 -18.86 66.27 1.66
N VAL A 1105 -18.94 64.96 1.45
CA VAL A 1105 -18.36 63.92 2.30
C VAL A 1105 -16.98 63.51 1.79
N ARG A 1106 -16.85 63.24 0.48
CA ARG A 1106 -15.60 62.79 -0.13
C ARG A 1106 -15.52 63.22 -1.59
N ARG A 1107 -14.32 63.64 -2.02
CA ARG A 1107 -13.98 63.86 -3.44
C ARG A 1107 -12.97 62.83 -3.90
N LEU A 1108 -13.29 62.09 -4.97
CA LEU A 1108 -12.40 61.14 -5.64
C LEU A 1108 -12.07 61.71 -7.03
N ALA A 1109 -10.88 62.27 -7.18
CA ALA A 1109 -10.40 62.75 -8.48
C ALA A 1109 -9.62 61.61 -9.16
N VAL A 1110 -10.23 60.98 -10.16
CA VAL A 1110 -9.61 59.88 -10.92
C VAL A 1110 -8.71 60.44 -12.03
N GLY A 1111 -8.96 61.68 -12.46
CA GLY A 1111 -8.18 62.37 -13.49
C GLY A 1111 -8.61 61.97 -14.89
N HIS A 1112 -7.75 62.22 -15.88
CA HIS A 1112 -8.05 61.92 -17.28
C HIS A 1112 -8.20 60.41 -17.50
N GLN A 1113 -9.33 60.02 -18.06
CA GLN A 1113 -9.67 58.63 -18.34
C GLN A 1113 -10.03 58.49 -19.82
N THR A 1114 -9.56 57.43 -20.46
CA THR A 1114 -9.86 57.15 -21.87
C THR A 1114 -11.29 56.63 -22.07
N ALA A 1115 -11.84 56.76 -23.27
CA ALA A 1115 -13.12 56.15 -23.62
C ALA A 1115 -13.09 54.64 -23.34
N GLY A 1116 -14.14 54.10 -22.69
CA GLY A 1116 -14.20 52.69 -22.32
C GLY A 1116 -15.12 52.36 -21.15
N MET A 1117 -15.18 51.07 -20.81
CA MET A 1117 -16.01 50.54 -19.72
C MET A 1117 -15.21 50.35 -18.42
N TYR A 1118 -15.72 50.91 -17.32
CA TYR A 1118 -15.11 50.89 -15.97
C TYR A 1118 -16.05 50.21 -14.96
N ARG A 1119 -16.40 48.95 -15.24
CA ARG A 1119 -17.47 48.24 -14.53
C ARG A 1119 -17.01 47.20 -13.50
N ASN A 1120 -15.86 46.58 -13.71
CA ASN A 1120 -15.30 45.56 -12.82
C ASN A 1120 -14.49 46.18 -11.67
N ARG A 1121 -14.22 45.42 -10.59
CA ARG A 1121 -13.56 45.95 -9.38
C ARG A 1121 -12.18 46.57 -9.63
N SER A 1122 -11.44 46.06 -10.62
CA SER A 1122 -10.10 46.57 -10.98
C SER A 1122 -10.14 47.93 -11.68
N ARG A 1123 -11.28 48.35 -12.22
CA ARG A 1123 -11.43 49.62 -12.96
C ARG A 1123 -12.52 50.56 -12.45
N ALA A 1124 -13.51 50.04 -11.71
CA ALA A 1124 -14.56 50.84 -11.09
C ALA A 1124 -13.98 51.72 -9.97
N MET A 1125 -14.61 52.86 -9.70
CA MET A 1125 -14.14 53.73 -8.63
C MET A 1125 -14.40 53.10 -7.28
N TYR A 1126 -13.44 53.21 -6.37
CA TYR A 1126 -13.50 52.61 -5.05
C TYR A 1126 -13.76 53.66 -3.97
N TRP A 1127 -14.69 53.38 -3.06
CA TRP A 1127 -14.89 54.15 -1.85
C TRP A 1127 -14.90 53.27 -0.61
N ASP A 1128 -14.07 53.64 0.37
CA ASP A 1128 -13.81 52.95 1.63
C ASP A 1128 -14.78 53.33 2.78
N GLY A 1129 -15.86 54.06 2.46
CA GLY A 1129 -16.83 54.51 3.45
C GLY A 1129 -16.32 55.61 4.39
N ARG A 1130 -15.25 56.33 4.01
CA ARG A 1130 -14.65 57.41 4.83
C ARG A 1130 -14.85 58.80 4.22
N ASN A 1131 -14.93 59.83 5.06
CA ASN A 1131 -15.00 61.23 4.65
C ASN A 1131 -13.62 61.73 4.16
N GLN A 1132 -13.52 63.01 3.80
CA GLN A 1132 -12.30 63.63 3.29
C GLN A 1132 -11.14 63.64 4.32
N LEU A 1133 -11.44 63.58 5.62
CA LEU A 1133 -10.47 63.51 6.72
C LEU A 1133 -10.06 62.07 7.07
N GLY A 1134 -10.63 61.07 6.39
CA GLY A 1134 -10.37 59.64 6.64
C GLY A 1134 -11.21 59.04 7.77
N GLU A 1135 -12.21 59.75 8.27
CA GLU A 1135 -13.10 59.27 9.33
C GLU A 1135 -14.26 58.47 8.73
N PRO A 1136 -14.67 57.34 9.33
CA PRO A 1136 -15.76 56.51 8.81
C PRO A 1136 -17.11 57.22 8.95
N VAL A 1137 -17.90 57.26 7.87
CA VAL A 1137 -19.19 57.97 7.83
C VAL A 1137 -20.30 57.17 8.53
N ALA A 1138 -21.39 57.80 8.98
CA ALA A 1138 -22.48 57.10 9.68
C ALA A 1138 -23.35 56.24 8.75
N SER A 1139 -24.09 55.26 9.29
CA SER A 1139 -25.14 54.54 8.54
C SER A 1139 -26.17 55.54 8.01
N GLY A 1140 -26.49 55.47 6.72
CA GLY A 1140 -27.39 56.46 6.12
C GLY A 1140 -27.39 56.46 4.60
N LEU A 1141 -28.21 57.36 4.03
CA LEU A 1141 -28.31 57.57 2.60
C LEU A 1141 -27.29 58.61 2.14
N TYR A 1142 -26.52 58.27 1.11
CA TYR A 1142 -25.53 59.13 0.49
C TYR A 1142 -25.80 59.26 -1.01
N PHE A 1143 -25.34 60.36 -1.60
CA PHE A 1143 -25.43 60.61 -3.03
C PHE A 1143 -24.04 60.73 -3.63
N TYR A 1144 -23.81 60.15 -4.79
CA TYR A 1144 -22.55 60.27 -5.52
C TYR A 1144 -22.81 60.83 -6.91
N THR A 1145 -22.07 61.87 -7.26
CA THR A 1145 -22.16 62.59 -8.53
C THR A 1145 -20.88 62.36 -9.30
N LEU A 1146 -21.00 61.78 -10.49
CA LEU A 1146 -19.93 61.66 -11.47
C LEU A 1146 -19.94 62.90 -12.36
N THR A 1147 -18.78 63.51 -12.52
CA THR A 1147 -18.53 64.53 -13.54
C THR A 1147 -17.42 64.02 -14.46
N ALA A 1148 -17.73 63.96 -15.76
CA ALA A 1148 -16.80 63.64 -16.84
C ALA A 1148 -16.95 64.75 -17.89
N ASP A 1149 -16.11 65.78 -17.81
CA ASP A 1149 -16.24 67.04 -18.56
C ASP A 1149 -17.67 67.62 -18.54
N ASN A 1150 -18.37 67.61 -19.68
CA ASN A 1150 -19.73 68.14 -19.84
C ASN A 1150 -20.84 67.18 -19.32
N PHE A 1151 -20.50 65.94 -18.98
CA PHE A 1151 -21.45 64.94 -18.49
C PHE A 1151 -21.47 64.95 -16.95
N THR A 1152 -22.64 65.16 -16.36
CA THR A 1152 -22.83 65.08 -14.90
C THR A 1152 -24.07 64.27 -14.56
N VAL A 1153 -23.92 63.28 -13.68
CA VAL A 1153 -25.04 62.43 -13.24
C VAL A 1153 -24.87 62.04 -11.77
N THR A 1154 -25.97 62.04 -11.03
CA THR A 1154 -26.02 61.72 -9.60
C THR A 1154 -26.81 60.44 -9.36
N ARG A 1155 -26.31 59.59 -8.47
CA ARG A 1155 -27.00 58.40 -7.97
C ARG A 1155 -26.97 58.35 -6.45
N ARG A 1156 -27.78 57.46 -5.87
CA ARG A 1156 -27.87 57.22 -4.42
C ARG A 1156 -27.19 55.90 -4.04
N MET A 1157 -26.62 55.84 -2.84
CA MET A 1157 -26.10 54.62 -2.20
C MET A 1157 -26.47 54.60 -0.72
N LEU A 1158 -26.56 53.39 -0.14
CA LEU A 1158 -26.86 53.18 1.26
C LEU A 1158 -25.67 52.51 1.96
N ILE A 1159 -25.25 53.06 3.09
CA ILE A 1159 -24.28 52.43 4.01
C ILE A 1159 -25.02 51.94 5.25
N LEU A 1160 -24.81 50.68 5.62
CA LEU A 1160 -25.42 50.03 6.79
C LEU A 1160 -24.31 49.46 7.68
N LYS A 1161 -23.84 50.25 8.66
CA LYS A 1161 -22.95 49.74 9.71
C LYS A 1161 -23.61 48.73 10.61
#